data_AF-A0A176Y826-F1
#
_entry.id   AF-A0A176Y826-F1
#
_cell.length_a   1.000
_cell.length_b   1.000
_cell.length_c   1.000
_cell.angle_alpha   90.00
_cell.angle_beta   90.00
_cell.angle_gamma   90.00
#
_symmetry.space_group_name_H-M   'P 1'
#
loop_
_entity.id
_entity.type
_entity.pdbx_description
1 polymer ?
#
loop_
_entity_poly.entity_id
_entity_poly.type
_entity_poly.pdbx_seq_one_letter_code
_entity_poly.pdbx_strand_id
1 'polypeptide(L)'
;MQVTTKIQGRHYFAIFVLASATLSYQILITRFFSVMLSYHFAFAAISLAMLGLTRGAMEVYGKPARYAPERVGAEFARHASWFAIGSVGAMITLLCAPLVVPAAYVPVALALAAAAFVSPFTEGGVCITLLLTRLQYGGGRLYAADLLGAAVGCLGVIFLLLVIDPVSATLWIGAFAAAAGWMVIRKSDDVRSLRLSGVVVLTLAAVAATHTALAVTGQGHLGVVWAKGEQQTGTLFERWNTFSRIRVRAMGEETPFGWGFARTPEIKIDQHYLDIDAVAGTPITRYAGDIGKLSYLKDDVINAAYLVQPPADVAVVGVGGGRDILSGLFFGAKRIRGIEINPAIFEVLTDKFADFSGHLDRQPGVSLINSEARSYINHSSDRYDLVQISLIDTWAATAAGGLTLTENRLYTVEAWDDFYRALKPGGMLSVSRWYEPENYRDEFYRLVAIAASALQRDGVPDAELSRHVVAVNVENIVTVITRPDEFSDAQWQAARARLVAQGFKILLGPDTTFDAVTSTLLSGKADKAFLASLPENIAASTDDNPFFFYTARLGDLFTLRTSLSINNNAAISMTRWLVIIALCACVYYIVIPFMRLARRMSSATLALPVTYFSAIGMGFMLIEISQMQRLMVFLGHPVYGLSVVLFTILLFSGIGSATAGAYAPRPVAVIVRVMALLTTLVAAGLLTPLVTTWARSEATDMRILVSVLLLAPPAFCMGMMFPLGLSIWRRYQGLLPFFWSTNGITSMLASVLGMALSIECGIARTYALGACCYVICAAIMIAASRLANPIARP
;
A
#
# COMPACT_ATOMS: atom_id res chain seq x y z
N MET A 1 -8.63 41.84 -28.26
CA MET A 1 -9.21 41.49 -26.95
C MET A 1 -9.62 40.02 -26.98
N GLN A 2 -8.89 39.13 -26.31
CA GLN A 2 -9.33 37.73 -26.14
C GLN A 2 -10.51 37.72 -25.16
N VAL A 3 -11.67 37.26 -25.61
CA VAL A 3 -12.84 37.01 -24.77
C VAL A 3 -12.47 35.85 -23.86
N THR A 4 -12.02 36.15 -22.64
CA THR A 4 -11.65 35.13 -21.67
C THR A 4 -12.92 34.51 -21.08
N THR A 5 -13.13 33.22 -21.36
CA THR A 5 -14.26 32.45 -20.85
C THR A 5 -14.17 32.35 -19.31
N LYS A 6 -15.16 32.93 -18.61
CA LYS A 6 -15.27 32.83 -17.15
C LYS A 6 -15.53 31.39 -16.70
N ILE A 7 -14.98 31.01 -15.55
CA ILE A 7 -15.27 29.72 -14.91
C ILE A 7 -16.72 29.74 -14.41
N GLN A 8 -17.52 28.74 -14.79
CA GLN A 8 -18.91 28.57 -14.40
C GLN A 8 -19.07 27.39 -13.42
N GLY A 9 -20.20 27.30 -12.71
CA GLY A 9 -20.50 26.20 -11.77
C GLY A 9 -20.28 24.80 -12.36
N ARG A 10 -20.64 24.59 -13.64
CA ARG A 10 -20.41 23.32 -14.34
C ARG A 10 -18.94 22.91 -14.43
N HIS A 11 -17.99 23.85 -14.47
CA HIS A 11 -16.57 23.50 -14.53
C HIS A 11 -16.06 22.98 -13.18
N TYR A 12 -16.56 23.52 -12.07
CA TYR A 12 -16.25 23.02 -10.73
C TYR A 12 -16.80 21.59 -10.52
N PHE A 13 -18.05 21.34 -10.92
CA PHE A 13 -18.61 20.00 -10.82
C PHE A 13 -17.92 19.01 -11.78
N ALA A 14 -17.58 19.44 -13.00
CA ALA A 14 -16.91 18.57 -13.96
C ALA A 14 -15.51 18.16 -13.51
N ILE A 15 -14.70 19.10 -12.99
CA ILE A 15 -13.37 18.76 -12.47
C ILE A 15 -13.47 17.89 -11.22
N PHE A 16 -14.45 18.14 -10.34
CA PHE A 16 -14.71 17.31 -9.17
C PHE A 16 -15.03 15.86 -9.57
N VAL A 17 -15.97 15.64 -10.50
CA VAL A 17 -16.35 14.30 -10.95
C VAL A 17 -15.18 13.61 -11.66
N LEU A 18 -14.45 14.34 -12.51
CA LEU A 18 -13.32 13.77 -13.22
C LEU A 18 -12.15 13.42 -12.29
N ALA A 19 -11.84 14.25 -11.30
CA ALA A 19 -10.82 13.97 -10.29
C ALA A 19 -11.21 12.76 -9.43
N SER A 20 -12.49 12.68 -9.02
CA SER A 20 -13.06 11.52 -8.35
C SER A 20 -12.90 10.25 -9.18
N ALA A 21 -13.26 10.31 -10.47
CA ALA A 21 -13.14 9.19 -11.40
C ALA A 21 -11.67 8.78 -11.61
N THR A 22 -10.77 9.75 -11.77
CA THR A 22 -9.34 9.52 -11.99
C THR A 22 -8.71 8.82 -10.78
N LEU A 23 -8.97 9.30 -9.57
CA LEU A 23 -8.42 8.69 -8.36
C LEU A 23 -9.07 7.33 -8.06
N SER A 24 -10.38 7.19 -8.28
CA SER A 24 -11.06 5.89 -8.13
C SER A 24 -10.48 4.85 -9.09
N TYR A 25 -10.24 5.23 -10.34
CA TYR A 25 -9.61 4.36 -11.34
C TYR A 25 -8.18 3.99 -10.95
N GLN A 26 -7.40 4.95 -10.45
CA GLN A 26 -6.06 4.70 -9.93
C GLN A 26 -6.06 3.64 -8.80
N ILE A 27 -6.99 3.73 -7.85
CA ILE A 27 -7.14 2.74 -6.77
C ILE A 27 -7.64 1.39 -7.30
N LEU A 28 -8.50 1.35 -8.31
CA LEU A 28 -8.92 0.07 -8.90
C LEU A 28 -7.78 -0.63 -9.65
N ILE A 29 -6.96 0.12 -10.38
CA ILE A 29 -5.82 -0.44 -11.11
C ILE A 29 -4.81 -1.06 -10.15
N THR A 30 -4.56 -0.49 -8.96
CA THR A 30 -3.66 -1.12 -7.99
C THR A 30 -4.14 -2.52 -7.61
N ARG A 31 -5.47 -2.72 -7.49
CA ARG A 31 -6.07 -4.03 -7.22
C ARG A 31 -5.95 -4.99 -8.40
N PHE A 32 -6.23 -4.52 -9.62
CA PHE A 32 -6.05 -5.34 -10.81
C PHE A 32 -4.58 -5.76 -10.99
N PHE A 33 -3.63 -4.86 -10.78
CA PHE A 33 -2.20 -5.18 -10.87
C PHE A 33 -1.74 -6.16 -9.80
N SER A 34 -2.25 -6.03 -8.57
CA SER A 34 -1.96 -6.97 -7.47
C SER A 34 -2.32 -8.41 -7.83
N VAL A 35 -3.50 -8.59 -8.44
CA VAL A 35 -4.02 -9.92 -8.79
C VAL A 35 -3.43 -10.45 -10.09
N MET A 36 -3.36 -9.63 -11.14
CA MET A 36 -3.13 -10.13 -12.50
C MET A 36 -1.66 -10.28 -12.88
N LEU A 37 -0.81 -9.35 -12.44
CA LEU A 37 0.61 -9.30 -12.84
C LEU A 37 1.48 -9.88 -11.73
N SER A 38 1.90 -9.01 -10.83
CA SER A 38 2.60 -9.30 -9.60
C SER A 38 2.44 -8.05 -8.75
N TYR A 39 2.45 -8.27 -7.46
CA TYR A 39 2.15 -7.28 -6.45
C TYR A 39 3.08 -6.04 -6.55
N HIS A 40 4.31 -6.18 -7.03
CA HIS A 40 5.26 -5.07 -7.26
C HIS A 40 4.77 -4.03 -8.27
N PHE A 41 3.84 -4.38 -9.17
CA PHE A 41 3.27 -3.46 -10.16
C PHE A 41 2.18 -2.57 -9.58
N ALA A 42 1.55 -2.95 -8.46
CA ALA A 42 0.55 -2.12 -7.79
C ALA A 42 1.16 -0.78 -7.37
N PHE A 43 2.41 -0.78 -6.90
CA PHE A 43 3.19 0.43 -6.62
C PHE A 43 3.33 1.34 -7.84
N ALA A 44 3.59 0.76 -9.02
CA ALA A 44 3.75 1.51 -10.25
C ALA A 44 2.47 2.25 -10.66
N ALA A 45 1.27 1.84 -10.21
CA ALA A 45 0.02 2.48 -10.60
C ALA A 45 -0.02 3.98 -10.26
N ILE A 46 0.52 4.37 -9.09
CA ILE A 46 0.57 5.79 -8.69
C ILE A 46 1.55 6.56 -9.57
N SER A 47 2.72 5.98 -9.83
CA SER A 47 3.71 6.59 -10.73
C SER A 47 3.18 6.69 -12.16
N LEU A 48 2.45 5.70 -12.67
CA LEU A 48 1.82 5.70 -13.99
C LEU A 48 0.71 6.74 -14.09
N ALA A 49 -0.10 6.90 -13.03
CA ALA A 49 -1.10 7.94 -12.96
C ALA A 49 -0.46 9.34 -13.02
N MET A 50 0.58 9.59 -12.22
CA MET A 50 1.31 10.85 -12.23
C MET A 50 2.02 11.11 -13.56
N LEU A 51 2.61 10.07 -14.17
CA LEU A 51 3.21 10.15 -15.50
C LEU A 51 2.17 10.52 -16.57
N GLY A 52 0.98 9.91 -16.52
CA GLY A 52 -0.12 10.23 -17.41
C GLY A 52 -0.59 11.66 -17.24
N LEU A 53 -0.90 12.10 -16.01
CA LEU A 53 -1.30 13.48 -15.75
C LEU A 53 -0.26 14.49 -16.25
N THR A 54 1.03 14.21 -16.01
CA THR A 54 2.18 14.99 -16.51
C THR A 54 2.22 15.05 -18.03
N ARG A 55 2.09 13.90 -18.70
CA ARG A 55 2.08 13.80 -20.15
C ARG A 55 0.92 14.62 -20.74
N GLY A 56 -0.26 14.54 -20.12
CA GLY A 56 -1.43 15.33 -20.52
C GLY A 56 -1.18 16.83 -20.38
N ALA A 57 -0.53 17.25 -19.29
CA ALA A 57 -0.13 18.64 -19.09
C ALA A 57 0.85 19.15 -20.16
N MET A 58 1.83 18.32 -20.52
CA MET A 58 2.81 18.63 -21.56
C MET A 58 2.24 18.61 -22.98
N GLU A 59 1.22 17.81 -23.22
CA GLU A 59 0.45 17.89 -24.45
C GLU A 59 -0.29 19.23 -24.56
N VAL A 60 -0.93 19.70 -23.48
CA VAL A 60 -1.57 21.02 -23.43
C VAL A 60 -0.54 22.14 -23.60
N TYR A 61 0.67 21.99 -23.04
CA TYR A 61 1.78 22.92 -23.22
C TYR A 61 2.24 22.99 -24.68
N GLY A 62 2.48 21.83 -25.31
CA GLY A 62 3.08 21.72 -26.65
C GLY A 62 2.14 22.07 -27.81
N LYS A 63 0.82 22.09 -27.58
CA LYS A 63 -0.18 22.35 -28.64
C LYS A 63 -1.11 23.54 -28.28
N PRO A 64 -0.58 24.76 -28.05
CA PRO A 64 -1.37 25.89 -27.57
C PRO A 64 -2.50 26.31 -28.51
N ALA A 65 -2.34 26.12 -29.83
CA ALA A 65 -3.38 26.44 -30.82
C ALA A 65 -4.56 25.45 -30.80
N ARG A 66 -4.32 24.17 -30.50
CA ARG A 66 -5.38 23.16 -30.37
C ARG A 66 -6.19 23.39 -29.09
N TYR A 67 -5.49 23.68 -28.01
CA TYR A 67 -6.03 23.85 -26.66
C TYR A 67 -6.28 25.32 -26.29
N ALA A 68 -6.74 26.10 -27.26
CA ALA A 68 -7.09 27.50 -27.04
C ALA A 68 -8.33 27.62 -26.11
N PRO A 69 -8.49 28.73 -25.38
CA PRO A 69 -9.58 28.92 -24.40
C PRO A 69 -11.00 28.67 -24.96
N GLU A 70 -11.21 28.95 -26.24
CA GLU A 70 -12.49 28.79 -26.93
C GLU A 70 -12.84 27.30 -27.18
N ARG A 71 -11.83 26.44 -27.25
CA ARG A 71 -11.98 25.00 -27.52
C ARG A 71 -11.97 24.13 -26.26
N VAL A 72 -11.78 24.73 -25.08
CA VAL A 72 -11.66 24.01 -23.80
C VAL A 72 -12.83 23.04 -23.58
N GLY A 73 -14.07 23.46 -23.84
CA GLY A 73 -15.23 22.59 -23.63
C GLY A 73 -15.24 21.36 -24.54
N ALA A 74 -14.91 21.54 -25.82
CA ALA A 74 -14.91 20.46 -26.82
C ALA A 74 -13.79 19.46 -26.56
N GLU A 75 -12.57 19.98 -26.34
CA GLU A 75 -11.42 19.14 -26.03
C GLU A 75 -11.61 18.41 -24.70
N PHE A 76 -12.15 19.07 -23.66
CA PHE A 76 -12.47 18.43 -22.38
C PHE A 76 -13.44 17.26 -22.56
N ALA A 77 -14.55 17.45 -23.29
CA ALA A 77 -15.52 16.38 -23.53
C ALA A 77 -14.93 15.20 -24.32
N ARG A 78 -14.09 15.49 -25.33
CA ARG A 78 -13.43 14.45 -26.12
C ARG A 78 -12.43 13.66 -25.29
N HIS A 79 -11.56 14.34 -24.53
CA HIS A 79 -10.56 13.69 -23.68
C HIS A 79 -11.23 12.92 -22.52
N ALA A 80 -12.30 13.45 -21.91
CA ALA A 80 -13.07 12.72 -20.90
C ALA A 80 -13.72 11.43 -21.46
N SER A 81 -14.16 11.45 -22.71
CA SER A 81 -14.70 10.27 -23.40
C SER A 81 -13.60 9.24 -23.70
N TRP A 82 -12.41 9.68 -24.11
CA TRP A 82 -11.27 8.79 -24.33
C TRP A 82 -10.66 8.25 -23.04
N PHE A 83 -10.70 9.01 -21.94
CA PHE A 83 -10.42 8.50 -20.60
C PHE A 83 -11.34 7.31 -20.28
N ALA A 84 -12.65 7.46 -20.52
CA ALA A 84 -13.64 6.42 -20.25
C ALA A 84 -13.45 5.16 -21.11
N ILE A 85 -13.24 5.34 -22.42
CA ILE A 85 -13.00 4.22 -23.33
C ILE A 85 -11.65 3.53 -23.02
N GLY A 86 -10.60 4.33 -22.81
CA GLY A 86 -9.24 3.84 -22.56
C GLY A 86 -9.12 3.10 -21.23
N SER A 87 -9.81 3.57 -20.18
CA SER A 87 -9.81 2.90 -18.87
C SER A 87 -10.48 1.52 -18.94
N VAL A 88 -11.67 1.45 -19.52
CA VAL A 88 -12.39 0.18 -19.72
C VAL A 88 -11.62 -0.75 -20.66
N GLY A 89 -11.09 -0.23 -21.76
CA GLY A 89 -10.31 -1.02 -22.73
C GLY A 89 -9.02 -1.58 -22.14
N ALA A 90 -8.29 -0.80 -21.33
CA ALA A 90 -7.09 -1.27 -20.63
C ALA A 90 -7.43 -2.36 -19.61
N MET A 91 -8.51 -2.19 -18.84
CA MET A 91 -8.99 -3.20 -17.90
C MET A 91 -9.37 -4.51 -18.61
N ILE A 92 -10.22 -4.48 -19.65
CA ILE A 92 -10.64 -5.69 -20.38
C ILE A 92 -9.42 -6.40 -20.97
N THR A 93 -8.50 -5.64 -21.57
CA THR A 93 -7.26 -6.20 -22.11
C THR A 93 -6.47 -6.94 -21.03
N LEU A 94 -6.35 -6.34 -19.83
CA LEU A 94 -5.65 -6.96 -18.71
C LEU A 94 -6.35 -8.24 -18.24
N LEU A 95 -7.69 -8.21 -18.09
CA LEU A 95 -8.53 -9.33 -17.64
C LEU A 95 -8.44 -10.57 -18.56
N CYS A 96 -8.32 -10.34 -19.87
CA CYS A 96 -8.34 -11.38 -20.87
C CYS A 96 -6.95 -11.83 -21.35
N ALA A 97 -5.91 -11.01 -21.19
CA ALA A 97 -4.58 -11.34 -21.67
C ALA A 97 -3.95 -12.44 -20.80
N PRO A 98 -3.56 -13.60 -21.38
CA PRO A 98 -2.68 -14.54 -20.71
C PRO A 98 -1.30 -13.88 -20.64
N LEU A 99 -1.05 -13.13 -19.56
CA LEU A 99 0.22 -12.43 -19.29
C LEU A 99 1.33 -13.42 -18.93
N VAL A 100 1.48 -14.49 -19.73
CA VAL A 100 2.60 -15.42 -19.68
C VAL A 100 3.69 -14.87 -20.58
N VAL A 101 4.53 -14.00 -20.01
CA VAL A 101 5.60 -13.35 -20.76
C VAL A 101 6.91 -14.05 -20.42
N PRO A 102 7.60 -14.68 -21.39
CA PRO A 102 8.93 -15.23 -21.15
C PRO A 102 9.86 -14.15 -20.59
N ALA A 103 10.75 -14.50 -19.67
CA ALA A 103 11.60 -13.55 -18.94
C ALA A 103 12.30 -12.51 -19.86
N ALA A 104 12.73 -12.94 -21.05
CA ALA A 104 13.36 -12.08 -22.06
C ALA A 104 12.46 -10.94 -22.58
N TYR A 105 11.14 -11.12 -22.59
CA TYR A 105 10.16 -10.15 -23.11
C TYR A 105 9.41 -9.41 -22.01
N VAL A 106 9.64 -9.74 -20.73
CA VAL A 106 9.02 -9.07 -19.58
C VAL A 106 9.18 -7.54 -19.67
N PRO A 107 10.36 -6.95 -19.96
CA PRO A 107 10.49 -5.50 -20.07
C PRO A 107 9.61 -4.88 -21.16
N VAL A 108 9.43 -5.57 -22.29
CA VAL A 108 8.60 -5.11 -23.41
C VAL A 108 7.12 -5.18 -23.04
N ALA A 109 6.66 -6.30 -22.48
CA ALA A 109 5.27 -6.43 -22.04
C ALA A 109 4.91 -5.41 -20.96
N LEU A 110 5.84 -5.14 -20.03
CA LEU A 110 5.68 -4.12 -19.00
C LEU A 110 5.64 -2.71 -19.60
N ALA A 111 6.48 -2.41 -20.59
CA ALA A 111 6.42 -1.13 -21.29
C ALA A 111 5.08 -0.94 -22.03
N LEU A 112 4.56 -2.00 -22.67
CA LEU A 112 3.27 -1.98 -23.34
C LEU A 112 2.11 -1.82 -22.35
N ALA A 113 2.12 -2.57 -21.24
CA ALA A 113 1.13 -2.43 -20.17
C ALA A 113 1.18 -1.03 -19.57
N ALA A 114 2.37 -0.54 -19.20
CA ALA A 114 2.56 0.82 -18.71
C ALA A 114 2.03 1.86 -19.69
N ALA A 115 2.29 1.72 -20.99
CA ALA A 115 1.77 2.63 -22.02
C ALA A 115 0.24 2.58 -22.11
N ALA A 116 -0.36 1.38 -22.04
CA ALA A 116 -1.81 1.20 -22.06
C ALA A 116 -2.49 1.89 -20.86
N PHE A 117 -1.90 1.78 -19.67
CA PHE A 117 -2.45 2.39 -18.44
C PHE A 117 -2.12 3.88 -18.29
N VAL A 118 -1.00 4.37 -18.82
CA VAL A 118 -0.67 5.81 -18.88
C VAL A 118 -1.61 6.56 -19.82
N SER A 119 -2.12 5.90 -20.85
CA SER A 119 -3.04 6.49 -21.84
C SER A 119 -4.28 7.13 -21.21
N PRO A 120 -5.16 6.43 -20.44
CA PRO A 120 -6.31 7.06 -19.81
C PRO A 120 -5.90 8.18 -18.86
N PHE A 121 -4.87 8.03 -18.04
CA PHE A 121 -4.41 9.11 -17.17
C PHE A 121 -3.90 10.35 -17.94
N THR A 122 -3.37 10.15 -19.15
CA THR A 122 -3.01 11.27 -20.05
C THR A 122 -4.25 12.06 -20.45
N GLU A 123 -5.33 11.38 -20.81
CA GLU A 123 -6.61 11.99 -21.17
C GLU A 123 -7.22 12.78 -19.98
N GLY A 124 -7.18 12.20 -18.77
CA GLY A 124 -7.57 12.88 -17.54
C GLY A 124 -6.68 14.10 -17.24
N GLY A 125 -5.37 13.97 -17.46
CA GLY A 125 -4.39 15.04 -17.30
C GLY A 125 -4.62 16.23 -18.22
N VAL A 126 -4.98 15.98 -19.48
CA VAL A 126 -5.38 17.03 -20.42
C VAL A 126 -6.59 17.78 -19.87
N CYS A 127 -7.63 17.07 -19.47
CA CYS A 127 -8.86 17.68 -18.95
C CYS A 127 -8.63 18.57 -17.72
N ILE A 128 -7.90 18.08 -16.71
CA ILE A 128 -7.57 18.85 -15.50
C ILE A 128 -6.71 20.07 -15.87
N THR A 129 -5.69 19.88 -16.72
CA THR A 129 -4.80 20.97 -17.13
C THR A 129 -5.55 22.05 -17.91
N LEU A 130 -6.48 21.68 -18.80
CA LEU A 130 -7.30 22.64 -19.56
C LEU A 130 -8.07 23.57 -18.63
N LEU A 131 -8.77 23.00 -17.65
CA LEU A 131 -9.57 23.79 -16.72
C LEU A 131 -8.70 24.67 -15.80
N LEU A 132 -7.57 24.16 -15.30
CA LEU A 132 -6.70 24.88 -14.38
C LEU A 132 -5.85 25.97 -15.05
N THR A 133 -5.50 25.84 -16.34
CA THR A 133 -4.48 26.69 -16.98
C THR A 133 -4.96 27.50 -18.19
N ARG A 134 -6.05 27.08 -18.86
CA ARG A 134 -6.54 27.75 -20.09
C ARG A 134 -7.77 28.65 -19.86
N LEU A 135 -8.49 28.44 -18.76
CA LEU A 135 -9.57 29.34 -18.34
C LEU A 135 -9.04 30.50 -17.48
N GLN A 136 -9.85 31.54 -17.32
CA GLN A 136 -9.47 32.68 -16.48
C GLN A 136 -9.26 32.23 -15.02
N TYR A 137 -8.04 32.38 -14.50
CA TYR A 137 -7.69 31.97 -13.14
C TYR A 137 -8.59 32.62 -12.09
N GLY A 138 -9.37 31.80 -11.39
CA GLY A 138 -10.34 32.22 -10.37
C GLY A 138 -9.85 32.04 -8.92
N GLY A 139 -8.55 31.84 -8.72
CA GLY A 139 -7.98 31.46 -7.42
C GLY A 139 -7.96 29.94 -7.20
N GLY A 140 -7.71 29.51 -5.96
CA GLY A 140 -7.55 28.10 -5.62
C GLY A 140 -8.85 27.28 -5.60
N ARG A 141 -10.03 27.90 -5.78
CA ARG A 141 -11.33 27.18 -5.71
C ARG A 141 -11.47 26.04 -6.73
N LEU A 142 -10.92 26.19 -7.93
CA LEU A 142 -11.01 25.15 -8.95
C LEU A 142 -10.09 23.97 -8.61
N TYR A 143 -8.90 24.26 -8.07
CA TYR A 143 -7.99 23.25 -7.53
C TYR A 143 -8.55 22.61 -6.25
N ALA A 144 -9.31 23.35 -5.45
CA ALA A 144 -10.03 22.80 -4.30
C ALA A 144 -11.11 21.80 -4.72
N ALA A 145 -11.86 22.08 -5.81
CA ALA A 145 -12.85 21.15 -6.35
C ALA A 145 -12.21 19.88 -6.91
N ASP A 146 -11.03 20.00 -7.54
CA ASP A 146 -10.21 18.87 -7.99
C ASP A 146 -9.79 17.98 -6.80
N LEU A 147 -9.14 18.57 -5.77
CA LEU A 147 -8.70 17.84 -4.58
C LEU A 147 -9.86 17.24 -3.78
N LEU A 148 -10.98 17.95 -3.65
CA LEU A 148 -12.17 17.43 -2.97
C LEU A 148 -12.80 16.27 -3.76
N GLY A 149 -12.84 16.38 -5.09
CA GLY A 149 -13.28 15.30 -5.97
C GLY A 149 -12.41 14.08 -5.83
N ALA A 150 -11.09 14.26 -5.86
CA ALA A 150 -10.12 13.22 -5.59
C ALA A 150 -10.38 12.58 -4.20
N ALA A 151 -10.51 13.37 -3.13
CA ALA A 151 -10.82 12.85 -1.79
C ALA A 151 -12.09 11.98 -1.77
N VAL A 152 -13.18 12.44 -2.39
CA VAL A 152 -14.43 11.66 -2.50
C VAL A 152 -14.23 10.39 -3.33
N GLY A 153 -13.45 10.42 -4.40
CA GLY A 153 -13.09 9.24 -5.18
C GLY A 153 -12.30 8.21 -4.36
N CYS A 154 -11.33 8.68 -3.54
CA CYS A 154 -10.54 7.83 -2.65
C CYS A 154 -11.41 7.00 -1.71
N LEU A 155 -12.33 7.69 -1.02
CA LEU A 155 -13.18 7.06 -0.03
C LEU A 155 -14.35 6.31 -0.69
N GLY A 156 -14.91 6.86 -1.76
CA GLY A 156 -16.09 6.32 -2.45
C GLY A 156 -15.84 4.96 -3.08
N VAL A 157 -14.68 4.75 -3.71
CA VAL A 157 -14.36 3.46 -4.36
C VAL A 157 -14.26 2.31 -3.36
N ILE A 158 -13.83 2.59 -2.14
CA ILE A 158 -13.70 1.59 -1.06
C ILE A 158 -15.06 1.04 -0.66
N PHE A 159 -16.03 1.93 -0.44
CA PHE A 159 -17.40 1.51 -0.15
C PHE A 159 -18.09 0.88 -1.35
N LEU A 160 -17.78 1.35 -2.57
CA LEU A 160 -18.32 0.78 -3.80
C LEU A 160 -17.93 -0.71 -3.96
N LEU A 161 -16.68 -1.04 -3.64
CA LEU A 161 -16.17 -2.42 -3.73
C LEU A 161 -16.76 -3.39 -2.68
N LEU A 162 -17.50 -2.90 -1.69
CA LEU A 162 -18.23 -3.77 -0.76
C LEU A 162 -19.51 -4.34 -1.38
N VAL A 163 -20.04 -3.69 -2.41
CA VAL A 163 -21.36 -4.01 -2.98
C VAL A 163 -21.31 -4.29 -4.48
N ILE A 164 -20.29 -3.80 -5.18
CA ILE A 164 -20.13 -3.92 -6.64
C ILE A 164 -18.74 -4.49 -6.94
N ASP A 165 -18.66 -5.39 -7.91
CA ASP A 165 -17.39 -5.97 -8.35
C ASP A 165 -16.48 -4.91 -9.04
N PRO A 166 -15.14 -5.10 -9.04
CA PRO A 166 -14.20 -4.14 -9.62
C PRO A 166 -14.40 -3.82 -11.11
N VAL A 167 -14.96 -4.75 -11.89
CA VAL A 167 -15.21 -4.59 -13.32
C VAL A 167 -16.37 -3.62 -13.53
N SER A 168 -17.48 -3.88 -12.86
CA SER A 168 -18.66 -3.01 -12.82
C SER A 168 -18.30 -1.60 -12.31
N ALA A 169 -17.46 -1.50 -11.27
CA ALA A 169 -16.98 -0.23 -10.75
C ALA A 169 -16.21 0.59 -11.80
N THR A 170 -15.33 -0.06 -12.58
CA THR A 170 -14.58 0.61 -13.66
C THR A 170 -15.48 1.13 -14.77
N LEU A 171 -16.52 0.37 -15.14
CA LEU A 171 -17.51 0.78 -16.14
C LEU A 171 -18.30 2.02 -15.67
N TRP A 172 -18.73 2.06 -14.40
CA TRP A 172 -19.40 3.22 -13.81
C TRP A 172 -18.50 4.45 -13.75
N ILE A 173 -17.22 4.28 -13.37
CA ILE A 173 -16.23 5.36 -13.36
C ILE A 173 -16.06 5.96 -14.76
N GLY A 174 -15.97 5.12 -15.79
CA GLY A 174 -15.93 5.57 -17.19
C GLY A 174 -17.18 6.37 -17.57
N ALA A 175 -18.37 5.88 -17.21
CA ALA A 175 -19.63 6.57 -17.47
C ALA A 175 -19.67 7.96 -16.80
N PHE A 176 -19.24 8.08 -15.53
CA PHE A 176 -19.20 9.35 -14.82
C PHE A 176 -18.18 10.33 -15.40
N ALA A 177 -16.99 9.87 -15.80
CA ALA A 177 -16.00 10.70 -16.47
C ALA A 177 -16.54 11.26 -17.78
N ALA A 178 -17.16 10.42 -18.62
CA ALA A 178 -17.79 10.87 -19.85
C ALA A 178 -18.96 11.84 -19.57
N ALA A 179 -19.73 11.64 -18.49
CA ALA A 179 -20.83 12.52 -18.12
C ALA A 179 -20.36 13.92 -17.70
N ALA A 180 -19.20 14.02 -17.03
CA ALA A 180 -18.54 15.29 -16.78
C ALA A 180 -18.22 16.02 -18.09
N GLY A 181 -17.70 15.29 -19.08
CA GLY A 181 -17.47 15.79 -20.45
C GLY A 181 -18.74 16.34 -21.08
N TRP A 182 -19.81 15.54 -21.08
CA TRP A 182 -21.10 15.89 -21.66
C TRP A 182 -21.67 17.16 -21.01
N MET A 183 -21.60 17.27 -19.68
CA MET A 183 -22.10 18.43 -18.95
C MET A 183 -21.35 19.72 -19.30
N VAL A 184 -20.04 19.66 -19.55
CA VAL A 184 -19.26 20.82 -19.98
C VAL A 184 -19.70 21.26 -21.39
N ILE A 185 -19.89 20.31 -22.32
CA ILE A 185 -20.16 20.63 -23.72
C ILE A 185 -21.65 20.85 -24.07
N ARG A 186 -22.62 20.45 -23.23
CA ARG A 186 -24.07 20.47 -23.53
C ARG A 186 -24.69 21.80 -23.99
N LYS A 187 -23.99 22.93 -23.81
CA LYS A 187 -24.44 24.27 -24.25
C LYS A 187 -23.59 24.84 -25.40
N SER A 188 -22.81 24.00 -26.07
CA SER A 188 -21.89 24.37 -27.15
C SER A 188 -22.43 23.88 -28.50
N ASP A 189 -22.01 24.55 -29.57
CA ASP A 189 -22.39 24.21 -30.94
C ASP A 189 -21.58 23.03 -31.53
N ASP A 190 -20.60 22.49 -30.79
CA ASP A 190 -19.84 21.31 -31.21
C ASP A 190 -20.63 20.01 -30.98
N VAL A 191 -21.49 19.71 -31.96
CA VAL A 191 -22.35 18.51 -32.00
C VAL A 191 -21.54 17.21 -32.00
N ARG A 192 -20.33 17.18 -32.57
CA ARG A 192 -19.53 15.95 -32.66
C ARG A 192 -19.05 15.53 -31.27
N SER A 193 -18.46 16.47 -30.53
CA SER A 193 -17.97 16.22 -29.16
C SER A 193 -19.13 15.93 -28.20
N LEU A 194 -20.27 16.60 -28.39
CA LEU A 194 -21.50 16.35 -27.63
C LEU A 194 -22.04 14.93 -27.85
N ARG A 195 -22.15 14.49 -29.11
CA ARG A 195 -22.63 13.15 -29.46
C ARG A 195 -21.69 12.06 -28.98
N LEU A 196 -20.38 12.21 -29.18
CA LEU A 196 -19.39 11.26 -28.69
C LEU A 196 -19.55 11.04 -27.19
N SER A 197 -19.55 12.12 -26.41
CA SER A 197 -19.66 12.05 -24.97
C SER A 197 -21.01 11.48 -24.52
N GLY A 198 -22.12 11.86 -25.16
CA GLY A 198 -23.44 11.31 -24.86
C GLY A 198 -23.56 9.81 -25.15
N VAL A 199 -23.04 9.34 -26.30
CA VAL A 199 -23.02 7.92 -26.66
C VAL A 199 -22.18 7.12 -25.68
N VAL A 200 -20.97 7.59 -25.34
CA VAL A 200 -20.09 6.89 -24.39
C VAL A 200 -20.74 6.77 -23.00
N VAL A 201 -21.39 7.83 -22.51
CA VAL A 201 -22.13 7.79 -21.23
C VAL A 201 -23.22 6.74 -21.26
N LEU A 202 -24.10 6.77 -22.26
CA LEU A 202 -25.25 5.87 -22.34
C LEU A 202 -24.81 4.40 -22.50
N THR A 203 -23.83 4.15 -23.36
CA THR A 203 -23.30 2.80 -23.60
C THR A 203 -22.65 2.25 -22.33
N LEU A 204 -21.74 3.00 -21.70
CA LEU A 204 -21.06 2.50 -20.50
C LEU A 204 -22.01 2.35 -19.31
N ALA A 205 -22.98 3.24 -19.13
CA ALA A 205 -23.98 3.10 -18.08
C ALA A 205 -24.87 1.86 -18.28
N ALA A 206 -25.29 1.58 -19.51
CA ALA A 206 -26.07 0.38 -19.83
C ALA A 206 -25.28 -0.90 -19.60
N VAL A 207 -24.02 -0.95 -20.04
CA VAL A 207 -23.13 -2.10 -19.82
C VAL A 207 -22.83 -2.28 -18.33
N ALA A 208 -22.56 -1.19 -17.59
CA ALA A 208 -22.31 -1.22 -16.15
C ALA A 208 -23.50 -1.78 -15.37
N ALA A 209 -24.71 -1.28 -15.63
CA ALA A 209 -25.93 -1.74 -14.98
C ALA A 209 -26.19 -3.23 -15.26
N THR A 210 -26.04 -3.65 -16.52
CA THR A 210 -26.24 -5.05 -16.93
C THR A 210 -25.23 -5.98 -16.27
N HIS A 211 -23.95 -5.63 -16.29
CA HIS A 211 -22.90 -6.44 -15.68
C HIS A 211 -23.05 -6.53 -14.15
N THR A 212 -23.36 -5.40 -13.49
CA THR A 212 -23.61 -5.37 -12.04
C THR A 212 -24.75 -6.33 -11.66
N ALA A 213 -25.85 -6.31 -12.42
CA ALA A 213 -26.99 -7.19 -12.16
C ALA A 213 -26.62 -8.68 -12.28
N LEU A 214 -25.87 -9.05 -13.33
CA LEU A 214 -25.40 -10.43 -13.53
C LEU A 214 -24.40 -10.88 -12.47
N ALA A 215 -23.50 -9.99 -12.05
CA ALA A 215 -22.51 -10.28 -11.01
C ALA A 215 -23.18 -10.56 -9.65
N VAL A 216 -24.19 -9.77 -9.28
CA VAL A 216 -24.96 -9.98 -8.03
C VAL A 216 -25.70 -11.31 -8.02
N THR A 217 -26.15 -11.81 -9.18
CA THR A 217 -26.80 -13.12 -9.29
C THR A 217 -25.82 -14.30 -9.43
N GLY A 218 -24.51 -14.06 -9.31
CA GLY A 218 -23.48 -15.11 -9.45
C GLY A 218 -23.28 -15.59 -10.90
N GLN A 219 -23.80 -14.87 -11.89
CA GLN A 219 -23.70 -15.19 -13.32
C GLN A 219 -22.82 -14.19 -14.09
N GLY A 220 -21.93 -13.47 -13.38
CA GLY A 220 -21.03 -12.52 -14.01
C GLY A 220 -20.14 -13.20 -15.06
N HIS A 221 -20.21 -12.73 -16.31
CA HIS A 221 -19.45 -13.30 -17.43
C HIS A 221 -18.09 -12.61 -17.66
N LEU A 222 -17.88 -11.43 -17.07
CA LEU A 222 -16.64 -10.66 -17.20
C LEU A 222 -15.91 -10.65 -15.86
N GLY A 223 -15.00 -11.60 -15.68
CA GLY A 223 -14.20 -11.78 -14.47
C GLY A 223 -12.73 -12.02 -14.79
N VAL A 224 -11.94 -12.36 -13.77
CA VAL A 224 -10.52 -12.70 -13.95
C VAL A 224 -10.40 -14.08 -14.59
N VAL A 225 -10.04 -14.10 -15.87
CA VAL A 225 -9.83 -15.34 -16.64
C VAL A 225 -8.41 -15.89 -16.41
N TRP A 226 -7.43 -14.99 -16.38
CA TRP A 226 -6.02 -15.28 -16.17
C TRP A 226 -5.50 -14.51 -14.97
N ALA A 227 -4.68 -15.11 -14.14
CA ALA A 227 -3.94 -14.37 -13.12
C ALA A 227 -2.56 -14.98 -13.00
N LYS A 228 -1.51 -14.14 -13.05
CA LYS A 228 -0.11 -14.57 -12.84
C LYS A 228 0.32 -15.72 -13.75
N GLY A 229 -0.20 -15.71 -14.98
CA GLY A 229 0.07 -16.71 -16.00
C GLY A 229 -0.75 -17.99 -15.89
N GLU A 230 -1.59 -18.15 -14.86
CA GLU A 230 -2.44 -19.32 -14.67
C GLU A 230 -3.90 -19.04 -14.94
N GLN A 231 -4.56 -19.99 -15.59
CA GLN A 231 -5.99 -19.90 -15.86
C GLN A 231 -6.78 -20.11 -14.56
N GLN A 232 -7.74 -19.24 -14.30
CA GLN A 232 -8.49 -19.24 -13.03
C GLN A 232 -9.81 -20.03 -13.15
N THR A 233 -9.74 -21.32 -13.52
CA THR A 233 -10.91 -22.21 -13.70
C THR A 233 -11.24 -23.06 -12.47
N GLY A 234 -12.49 -23.54 -12.35
CA GLY A 234 -12.91 -24.39 -11.21
C GLY A 234 -13.12 -23.61 -9.91
N THR A 235 -13.47 -22.33 -10.02
CA THR A 235 -13.79 -21.45 -8.89
C THR A 235 -15.11 -21.88 -8.26
N LEU A 236 -15.06 -22.34 -7.00
CA LEU A 236 -16.24 -22.63 -6.20
C LEU A 236 -16.80 -21.37 -5.53
N PHE A 237 -15.92 -20.44 -5.18
CA PHE A 237 -16.27 -19.17 -4.55
C PHE A 237 -15.22 -18.11 -4.90
N GLU A 238 -15.66 -16.88 -5.11
CA GLU A 238 -14.80 -15.72 -5.29
C GLU A 238 -15.40 -14.48 -4.60
N ARG A 239 -14.55 -13.73 -3.91
CA ARG A 239 -14.90 -12.44 -3.29
C ARG A 239 -13.76 -11.46 -3.45
N TRP A 240 -14.08 -10.26 -3.92
CA TRP A 240 -13.17 -9.12 -3.93
C TRP A 240 -13.44 -8.21 -2.75
N ASN A 241 -12.38 -7.67 -2.17
CA ASN A 241 -12.43 -6.52 -1.30
C ASN A 241 -11.27 -5.57 -1.64
N THR A 242 -11.13 -4.53 -0.84
CA THR A 242 -10.20 -3.41 -1.07
C THR A 242 -8.73 -3.75 -0.88
N PHE A 243 -8.39 -4.94 -0.37
CA PHE A 243 -7.00 -5.36 -0.16
C PHE A 243 -6.72 -6.82 -0.57
N SER A 244 -7.72 -7.58 -0.98
CA SER A 244 -7.58 -8.98 -1.41
C SER A 244 -8.68 -9.42 -2.38
N ARG A 245 -8.39 -10.46 -3.15
CA ARG A 245 -9.31 -11.33 -3.85
C ARG A 245 -9.17 -12.71 -3.23
N ILE A 246 -10.23 -13.21 -2.63
CA ILE A 246 -10.31 -14.56 -2.08
C ILE A 246 -10.98 -15.45 -3.10
N ARG A 247 -10.37 -16.60 -3.37
CA ARG A 247 -10.89 -17.62 -4.27
C ARG A 247 -10.77 -18.98 -3.62
N VAL A 248 -11.80 -19.81 -3.76
CA VAL A 248 -11.78 -21.21 -3.30
C VAL A 248 -11.94 -22.14 -4.49
N ARG A 249 -11.09 -23.16 -4.57
CA ARG A 249 -11.16 -24.26 -5.56
C ARG A 249 -11.06 -25.61 -4.87
N ALA A 250 -11.62 -26.65 -5.49
CA ALA A 250 -11.46 -28.01 -4.98
C ALA A 250 -10.00 -28.49 -5.13
N MET A 251 -9.49 -29.21 -4.13
CA MET A 251 -8.34 -30.11 -4.28
C MET A 251 -8.80 -31.57 -4.32
N GLY A 252 -9.77 -31.93 -3.46
CA GLY A 252 -10.25 -33.29 -3.31
C GLY A 252 -9.50 -34.06 -2.22
N GLU A 253 -9.70 -35.38 -2.18
CA GLU A 253 -9.11 -36.27 -1.18
C GLU A 253 -7.70 -36.72 -1.57
N GLU A 254 -6.70 -36.00 -1.07
CA GLU A 254 -5.29 -36.20 -1.37
C GLU A 254 -4.45 -36.23 -0.08
N THR A 255 -3.12 -36.36 -0.21
CA THR A 255 -2.20 -36.17 0.92
C THR A 255 -2.37 -34.74 1.45
N PRO A 256 -2.54 -34.55 2.77
CA PRO A 256 -2.78 -33.23 3.32
C PRO A 256 -1.65 -32.26 3.02
N PHE A 257 -2.01 -31.01 2.73
CA PHE A 257 -1.07 -29.90 2.69
C PHE A 257 -0.40 -29.68 4.08
N GLY A 258 0.89 -29.36 4.08
CA GLY A 258 1.64 -28.87 5.22
C GLY A 258 2.82 -28.03 4.77
N TRP A 259 3.41 -27.28 5.70
CA TRP A 259 4.44 -26.31 5.38
C TRP A 259 5.85 -26.89 5.44
N GLY A 260 6.12 -27.73 6.43
CA GLY A 260 7.39 -28.46 6.54
C GLY A 260 7.20 -29.72 7.35
N PHE A 261 6.88 -30.82 6.66
CA PHE A 261 6.63 -32.12 7.30
C PHE A 261 7.93 -32.86 7.60
N ALA A 262 8.16 -33.21 8.87
CA ALA A 262 9.27 -34.07 9.24
C ALA A 262 9.08 -35.51 8.75
N ARG A 263 7.82 -35.91 8.48
CA ARG A 263 7.43 -37.22 7.97
C ARG A 263 6.30 -37.06 6.98
N THR A 264 6.39 -37.75 5.85
CA THR A 264 5.33 -37.74 4.84
C THR A 264 4.02 -38.28 5.43
N PRO A 265 2.91 -37.54 5.35
CA PRO A 265 1.62 -38.03 5.83
C PRO A 265 1.14 -39.25 5.03
N GLU A 266 0.75 -40.31 5.73
CA GLU A 266 0.16 -41.52 5.12
C GLU A 266 -1.37 -41.41 4.96
N ILE A 267 -2.00 -40.51 5.70
CA ILE A 267 -3.43 -40.25 5.64
C ILE A 267 -3.80 -39.44 4.39
N LYS A 268 -5.00 -39.68 3.86
CA LYS A 268 -5.65 -38.80 2.88
C LYS A 268 -6.79 -38.03 3.54
N ILE A 269 -6.96 -36.79 3.14
CA ILE A 269 -8.03 -35.93 3.63
C ILE A 269 -8.53 -35.02 2.52
N ASP A 270 -9.85 -34.83 2.47
CA ASP A 270 -10.46 -33.93 1.51
C ASP A 270 -10.15 -32.47 1.87
N GLN A 271 -9.60 -31.72 0.92
CA GLN A 271 -9.26 -30.31 1.10
C GLN A 271 -9.80 -29.45 -0.04
N HIS A 272 -10.03 -28.18 0.28
CA HIS A 272 -10.15 -27.11 -0.71
C HIS A 272 -8.97 -26.17 -0.57
N TYR A 273 -8.57 -25.57 -1.69
CA TYR A 273 -7.52 -24.57 -1.70
C TYR A 273 -8.15 -23.19 -1.70
N LEU A 274 -7.88 -22.41 -0.65
CA LEU A 274 -8.21 -21.00 -0.59
C LEU A 274 -6.97 -20.22 -1.02
N ASP A 275 -7.08 -19.50 -2.14
CA ASP A 275 -6.03 -18.59 -2.60
C ASP A 275 -6.40 -17.12 -2.41
N ILE A 276 -5.37 -16.31 -2.18
CA ILE A 276 -5.41 -14.89 -1.92
C ILE A 276 -4.59 -14.20 -3.00
N ASP A 277 -5.26 -13.39 -3.82
CA ASP A 277 -4.69 -12.75 -5.02
C ASP A 277 -3.94 -13.75 -5.92
N ALA A 278 -4.45 -14.99 -6.07
CA ALA A 278 -3.91 -16.04 -6.94
C ALA A 278 -2.49 -16.57 -6.63
N VAL A 279 -1.91 -16.29 -5.45
CA VAL A 279 -0.58 -16.83 -5.06
C VAL A 279 -0.55 -17.39 -3.66
N ALA A 280 -0.94 -16.59 -2.67
CA ALA A 280 -0.85 -17.05 -1.29
C ALA A 280 -2.00 -18.01 -1.03
N GLY A 281 -1.72 -19.14 -0.38
CA GLY A 281 -2.69 -20.21 -0.24
C GLY A 281 -2.77 -20.76 1.17
N THR A 282 -3.93 -21.27 1.52
CA THR A 282 -4.18 -22.00 2.77
C THR A 282 -5.23 -23.07 2.51
N PRO A 283 -5.05 -24.29 3.04
CA PRO A 283 -6.04 -25.34 2.85
C PRO A 283 -7.23 -25.11 3.78
N ILE A 284 -8.44 -25.27 3.25
CA ILE A 284 -9.63 -25.58 4.05
C ILE A 284 -9.66 -27.10 4.15
N THR A 285 -9.50 -27.63 5.35
CA THR A 285 -9.49 -29.08 5.57
C THR A 285 -10.89 -29.55 5.95
N ARG A 286 -11.37 -30.62 5.32
CA ARG A 286 -12.62 -31.25 5.72
C ARG A 286 -12.48 -31.78 7.14
N TYR A 287 -13.36 -31.34 8.03
CA TYR A 287 -13.35 -31.79 9.42
C TYR A 287 -14.75 -32.19 9.87
N ALA A 288 -14.92 -33.46 10.23
CA ALA A 288 -16.19 -34.03 10.67
C ALA A 288 -16.17 -34.40 12.18
N GLY A 289 -15.27 -33.79 12.96
CA GLY A 289 -15.12 -34.05 14.40
C GLY A 289 -14.13 -35.15 14.77
N ASP A 290 -13.56 -35.87 13.79
CA ASP A 290 -12.55 -36.90 14.03
C ASP A 290 -11.14 -36.29 14.15
N ILE A 291 -10.72 -36.04 15.39
CA ILE A 291 -9.39 -35.49 15.73
C ILE A 291 -8.26 -36.42 15.25
N GLY A 292 -8.50 -37.74 15.17
CA GLY A 292 -7.50 -38.70 14.71
C GLY A 292 -7.03 -38.43 13.29
N LYS A 293 -7.91 -37.92 12.42
CA LYS A 293 -7.57 -37.54 11.05
C LYS A 293 -6.64 -36.34 10.95
N LEU A 294 -6.45 -35.60 12.04
CA LEU A 294 -5.54 -34.45 12.12
C LEU A 294 -4.13 -34.83 12.60
N SER A 295 -3.84 -36.13 12.79
CA SER A 295 -2.58 -36.60 13.35
C SER A 295 -1.32 -36.16 12.61
N TYR A 296 -1.45 -35.86 11.32
CA TYR A 296 -0.36 -35.37 10.48
C TYR A 296 0.10 -33.95 10.87
N LEU A 297 -0.72 -33.18 11.58
CA LEU A 297 -0.37 -31.82 12.01
C LEU A 297 0.81 -31.81 12.99
N LYS A 298 1.05 -32.89 13.74
CA LYS A 298 2.19 -32.98 14.66
C LYS A 298 3.54 -33.01 13.95
N ASP A 299 3.55 -33.47 12.71
CA ASP A 299 4.75 -33.60 11.90
C ASP A 299 5.11 -32.28 11.19
N ASP A 300 4.24 -31.26 11.25
CA ASP A 300 4.47 -29.95 10.64
C ASP A 300 5.18 -28.99 11.60
N VAL A 301 6.32 -28.44 11.18
CA VAL A 301 7.20 -27.61 12.02
C VAL A 301 6.54 -26.32 12.54
N ILE A 302 5.49 -25.83 11.88
CA ILE A 302 4.74 -24.66 12.35
C ILE A 302 4.06 -24.91 13.71
N ASN A 303 3.87 -26.19 14.09
CA ASN A 303 3.26 -26.61 15.34
C ASN A 303 4.29 -26.95 16.44
N ALA A 304 5.57 -26.60 16.25
CA ALA A 304 6.62 -26.91 17.21
C ALA A 304 6.38 -26.37 18.63
N ALA A 305 5.69 -25.23 18.77
CA ALA A 305 5.38 -24.65 20.07
C ALA A 305 4.56 -25.59 20.98
N TYR A 306 3.62 -26.37 20.40
CA TYR A 306 2.85 -27.37 21.16
C TYR A 306 3.73 -28.48 21.73
N LEU A 307 4.87 -28.78 21.08
CA LEU A 307 5.85 -29.76 21.54
C LEU A 307 6.85 -29.17 22.53
N VAL A 308 7.09 -27.85 22.51
CA VAL A 308 7.89 -27.16 23.53
C VAL A 308 7.14 -27.13 24.86
N GLN A 309 5.90 -26.67 24.85
CA GLN A 309 5.04 -26.65 26.04
C GLN A 309 3.57 -26.76 25.61
N PRO A 310 2.78 -27.69 26.17
CA PRO A 310 1.37 -27.81 25.82
C PRO A 310 0.60 -26.56 26.27
N PRO A 311 0.00 -25.79 25.36
CA PRO A 311 -0.78 -24.60 25.70
C PRO A 311 -2.26 -24.96 25.93
N ALA A 312 -2.91 -24.31 26.89
CA ALA A 312 -4.36 -24.44 27.09
C ALA A 312 -5.13 -23.33 26.37
N ASP A 313 -4.58 -22.11 26.34
CA ASP A 313 -5.17 -20.93 25.73
C ASP A 313 -4.31 -20.43 24.57
N VAL A 314 -4.84 -20.48 23.35
CA VAL A 314 -4.11 -20.19 22.11
C VAL A 314 -4.76 -19.03 21.36
N ALA A 315 -3.96 -18.04 20.97
CA ALA A 315 -4.31 -17.06 19.96
C ALA A 315 -3.69 -17.46 18.63
N VAL A 316 -4.51 -17.74 17.62
CA VAL A 316 -4.11 -17.99 16.24
C VAL A 316 -4.26 -16.67 15.48
N VAL A 317 -3.14 -16.11 15.03
CA VAL A 317 -3.10 -14.88 14.25
C VAL A 317 -3.10 -15.29 12.77
N GLY A 318 -4.15 -14.92 12.03
CA GLY A 318 -4.33 -15.29 10.63
C GLY A 318 -4.87 -16.70 10.45
N VAL A 319 -6.18 -16.84 10.53
CA VAL A 319 -6.83 -18.14 10.55
C VAL A 319 -6.74 -18.83 9.18
N GLY A 320 -6.81 -18.05 8.09
CA GLY A 320 -6.80 -18.61 6.74
C GLY A 320 -7.90 -19.65 6.55
N GLY A 321 -7.55 -20.85 6.09
CA GLY A 321 -8.49 -21.97 5.92
C GLY A 321 -8.82 -22.74 7.21
N GLY A 322 -8.37 -22.27 8.37
CA GLY A 322 -8.67 -22.86 9.68
C GLY A 322 -7.68 -23.92 10.16
N ARG A 323 -6.59 -24.17 9.43
CA ARG A 323 -5.57 -25.18 9.77
C ARG A 323 -5.01 -25.03 11.18
N ASP A 324 -4.65 -23.82 11.59
CA ASP A 324 -4.00 -23.61 12.89
C ASP A 324 -4.97 -23.77 14.06
N ILE A 325 -6.28 -23.56 13.82
CA ILE A 325 -7.33 -23.91 14.77
C ILE A 325 -7.41 -25.43 14.90
N LEU A 326 -7.36 -26.17 13.79
CA LEU A 326 -7.30 -27.63 13.80
C LEU A 326 -6.05 -28.15 14.53
N SER A 327 -4.91 -27.47 14.38
CA SER A 327 -3.70 -27.78 15.16
C SER A 327 -3.96 -27.63 16.66
N GLY A 328 -4.52 -26.49 17.10
CA GLY A 328 -4.86 -26.27 18.49
C GLY A 328 -5.81 -27.34 19.05
N LEU A 329 -6.85 -27.71 18.30
CA LEU A 329 -7.78 -28.78 18.67
C LEU A 329 -7.07 -30.13 18.79
N PHE A 330 -6.21 -30.47 17.82
CA PHE A 330 -5.45 -31.72 17.82
C PHE A 330 -4.50 -31.84 19.03
N PHE A 331 -3.85 -30.75 19.41
CA PHE A 331 -2.97 -30.70 20.58
C PHE A 331 -3.71 -30.50 21.91
N GLY A 332 -5.05 -30.44 21.90
CA GLY A 332 -5.88 -30.38 23.10
C GLY A 332 -5.97 -29.01 23.76
N ALA A 333 -5.77 -27.92 23.01
CA ALA A 333 -6.03 -26.57 23.51
C ALA A 333 -7.51 -26.42 23.91
N LYS A 334 -7.75 -25.76 25.05
CA LYS A 334 -9.09 -25.61 25.64
C LYS A 334 -9.80 -24.36 25.16
N ARG A 335 -9.07 -23.27 24.92
CA ARG A 335 -9.60 -22.04 24.32
C ARG A 335 -8.72 -21.61 23.16
N ILE A 336 -9.32 -21.44 21.99
CA ILE A 336 -8.64 -21.03 20.76
C ILE A 336 -9.33 -19.76 20.25
N ARG A 337 -8.59 -18.65 20.18
CA ARG A 337 -9.04 -17.42 19.53
C ARG A 337 -8.40 -17.32 18.16
N GLY A 338 -9.19 -17.55 17.11
CA GLY A 338 -8.77 -17.34 15.73
C GLY A 338 -9.04 -15.90 15.33
N ILE A 339 -7.99 -15.11 15.08
CA ILE A 339 -8.10 -13.70 14.73
C ILE A 339 -7.76 -13.54 13.25
N GLU A 340 -8.75 -13.17 12.44
CA GLU A 340 -8.64 -13.02 10.99
C GLU A 340 -9.04 -11.62 10.57
N ILE A 341 -8.16 -10.93 9.85
CA ILE A 341 -8.42 -9.56 9.37
C ILE A 341 -9.37 -9.55 8.17
N ASN A 342 -9.34 -10.59 7.35
CA ASN A 342 -10.03 -10.62 6.08
C ASN A 342 -11.50 -11.09 6.23
N PRO A 343 -12.49 -10.20 6.02
CA PRO A 343 -13.90 -10.58 6.13
C PRO A 343 -14.32 -11.63 5.10
N ALA A 344 -13.66 -11.71 3.96
CA ALA A 344 -13.96 -12.73 2.95
C ALA A 344 -13.50 -14.13 3.37
N ILE A 345 -12.36 -14.24 4.07
CA ILE A 345 -11.91 -15.52 4.68
C ILE A 345 -12.84 -15.89 5.83
N PHE A 346 -13.26 -14.90 6.62
CA PHE A 346 -14.23 -15.11 7.68
C PHE A 346 -15.56 -15.65 7.12
N GLU A 347 -16.09 -15.07 6.03
CA GLU A 347 -17.28 -15.57 5.31
C GLU A 347 -17.07 -17.02 4.80
N VAL A 348 -15.87 -17.35 4.31
CA VAL A 348 -15.54 -18.70 3.86
C VAL A 348 -15.66 -19.71 5.00
N LEU A 349 -15.13 -19.41 6.19
CA LEU A 349 -15.16 -20.34 7.32
C LEU A 349 -16.48 -20.38 8.10
N THR A 350 -17.26 -19.29 8.10
CA THR A 350 -18.47 -19.16 8.92
C THR A 350 -19.78 -19.35 8.16
N ASP A 351 -19.77 -19.19 6.83
CA ASP A 351 -20.94 -19.33 5.98
C ASP A 351 -20.69 -20.33 4.84
N LYS A 352 -19.85 -19.95 3.85
CA LYS A 352 -19.80 -20.65 2.55
C LYS A 352 -19.25 -22.08 2.60
N PHE A 353 -18.24 -22.33 3.44
CA PHE A 353 -17.59 -23.63 3.61
C PHE A 353 -17.58 -24.06 5.09
N ALA A 354 -18.52 -23.54 5.88
CA ALA A 354 -18.65 -23.86 7.28
C ALA A 354 -18.96 -25.35 7.49
N ASP A 355 -19.90 -25.92 6.73
CA ASP A 355 -20.22 -27.36 6.78
C ASP A 355 -19.01 -28.23 6.41
N PHE A 356 -18.23 -27.82 5.41
CA PHE A 356 -17.05 -28.55 4.95
C PHE A 356 -15.95 -28.56 6.03
N SER A 357 -15.68 -27.41 6.62
CA SER A 357 -14.68 -27.23 7.68
C SER A 357 -15.14 -27.68 9.07
N GLY A 358 -16.37 -28.18 9.21
CA GLY A 358 -16.90 -28.70 10.46
C GLY A 358 -17.34 -27.62 11.46
N HIS A 359 -17.80 -26.47 10.98
CA HIS A 359 -18.23 -25.32 11.78
C HIS A 359 -17.21 -24.95 12.86
N LEU A 360 -15.99 -24.60 12.45
CA LEU A 360 -14.93 -24.19 13.38
C LEU A 360 -15.37 -23.04 14.29
N ASP A 361 -16.27 -22.18 13.82
CA ASP A 361 -16.90 -21.09 14.59
C ASP A 361 -17.78 -21.56 15.75
N ARG A 362 -18.27 -22.80 15.70
CA ARG A 362 -19.16 -23.42 16.69
C ARG A 362 -18.49 -24.53 17.50
N GLN A 363 -17.24 -24.84 17.20
CA GLN A 363 -16.48 -25.84 17.94
C GLN A 363 -16.31 -25.41 19.41
N PRO A 364 -16.55 -26.29 20.40
CA PRO A 364 -16.38 -25.96 21.80
C PRO A 364 -14.96 -25.42 22.08
N GLY A 365 -14.89 -24.25 22.73
CA GLY A 365 -13.62 -23.61 23.06
C GLY A 365 -13.01 -22.78 21.92
N VAL A 366 -13.54 -22.84 20.69
CA VAL A 366 -13.07 -22.01 19.58
C VAL A 366 -13.89 -20.73 19.50
N SER A 367 -13.26 -19.63 19.11
CA SER A 367 -13.97 -18.45 18.68
C SER A 367 -13.21 -17.70 17.60
N LEU A 368 -13.93 -17.36 16.54
CA LEU A 368 -13.40 -16.58 15.43
C LEU A 368 -13.70 -15.10 15.64
N ILE A 369 -12.71 -14.27 15.39
CA ILE A 369 -12.77 -12.81 15.57
C ILE A 369 -12.34 -12.16 14.26
N ASN A 370 -13.25 -11.41 13.64
CA ASN A 370 -12.92 -10.59 12.50
C ASN A 370 -12.29 -9.27 12.96
N SER A 371 -10.97 -9.24 13.05
CA SER A 371 -10.19 -8.06 13.47
C SER A 371 -8.74 -8.20 13.05
N GLU A 372 -8.01 -7.09 12.99
CA GLU A 372 -6.55 -7.15 12.93
C GLU A 372 -5.98 -7.58 14.28
N ALA A 373 -5.01 -8.50 14.24
CA ALA A 373 -4.54 -9.21 15.42
C ALA A 373 -3.85 -8.33 16.45
N ARG A 374 -2.89 -7.49 16.03
CA ARG A 374 -2.19 -6.58 16.94
C ARG A 374 -3.14 -5.57 17.57
N SER A 375 -4.08 -5.04 16.79
CA SER A 375 -5.15 -4.17 17.28
C SER A 375 -6.03 -4.89 18.30
N TYR A 376 -6.53 -6.08 17.99
CA TYR A 376 -7.38 -6.86 18.91
C TYR A 376 -6.66 -7.15 20.22
N ILE A 377 -5.41 -7.63 20.15
CA ILE A 377 -4.59 -7.98 21.30
C ILE A 377 -4.36 -6.76 22.21
N ASN A 378 -4.09 -5.58 21.64
CA ASN A 378 -3.90 -4.35 22.41
C ASN A 378 -5.16 -3.85 23.13
N HIS A 379 -6.36 -4.27 22.68
CA HIS A 379 -7.64 -3.89 23.30
C HIS A 379 -8.18 -4.95 24.25
N SER A 380 -7.81 -6.22 24.04
CA SER A 380 -8.34 -7.33 24.83
C SER A 380 -7.62 -7.45 26.17
N SER A 381 -8.38 -7.77 27.22
CA SER A 381 -7.84 -8.20 28.52
C SER A 381 -7.45 -9.68 28.54
N ASP A 382 -7.70 -10.43 27.47
CA ASP A 382 -7.35 -11.85 27.37
C ASP A 382 -5.83 -12.06 27.45
N ARG A 383 -5.43 -13.23 27.94
CA ARG A 383 -4.03 -13.68 28.01
C ARG A 383 -3.90 -15.11 27.53
N TYR A 384 -2.78 -15.41 26.87
CA TYR A 384 -2.58 -16.66 26.14
C TYR A 384 -1.36 -17.44 26.63
N ASP A 385 -1.43 -18.76 26.59
CA ASP A 385 -0.27 -19.64 26.74
C ASP A 385 0.55 -19.72 25.45
N LEU A 386 -0.11 -19.50 24.30
CA LEU A 386 0.54 -19.46 22.98
C LEU A 386 -0.10 -18.39 22.10
N VAL A 387 0.71 -17.48 21.57
CA VAL A 387 0.36 -16.65 20.40
C VAL A 387 1.09 -17.25 19.19
N GLN A 388 0.33 -17.75 18.21
CA GLN A 388 0.87 -18.43 17.03
C GLN A 388 0.65 -17.58 15.78
N ILE A 389 1.74 -17.35 15.05
CA ILE A 389 1.81 -16.61 13.79
C ILE A 389 2.50 -17.49 12.75
N SER A 390 1.74 -18.30 12.01
CA SER A 390 2.30 -19.32 11.11
C SER A 390 2.14 -18.91 9.64
N LEU A 391 3.22 -18.38 9.04
CA LEU A 391 3.25 -18.01 7.61
C LEU A 391 2.04 -17.16 7.18
N ILE A 392 1.57 -16.31 8.10
CA ILE A 392 0.34 -15.52 7.95
C ILE A 392 0.36 -14.61 6.72
N ASP A 393 1.55 -14.24 6.29
CA ASP A 393 1.71 -13.25 5.25
C ASP A 393 1.38 -13.86 3.90
N THR A 394 0.27 -13.39 3.35
CA THR A 394 0.10 -13.47 1.91
C THR A 394 1.20 -12.65 1.27
N TRP A 395 2.02 -13.29 0.44
CA TRP A 395 2.98 -12.60 -0.43
C TRP A 395 2.33 -11.41 -1.17
N ALA A 396 1.02 -11.52 -1.47
CA ALA A 396 0.20 -10.48 -2.05
C ALA A 396 0.07 -9.21 -1.20
N ALA A 397 -0.04 -9.30 0.14
CA ALA A 397 -0.02 -8.13 0.99
C ALA A 397 1.42 -7.63 1.16
N THR A 398 2.26 -8.47 1.75
CA THR A 398 3.63 -8.15 2.14
C THR A 398 4.51 -7.59 1.01
N ALA A 399 4.33 -8.06 -0.22
CA ALA A 399 5.21 -7.69 -1.31
C ALA A 399 4.56 -6.73 -2.33
N ALA A 400 3.28 -6.36 -2.15
CA ALA A 400 2.55 -5.43 -3.02
C ALA A 400 3.18 -4.06 -3.22
N GLY A 401 4.20 -3.67 -2.45
CA GLY A 401 4.96 -2.44 -2.71
C GLY A 401 4.11 -1.16 -2.66
N GLY A 402 2.80 -1.30 -2.54
CA GLY A 402 1.83 -0.40 -3.12
C GLY A 402 1.31 0.48 -2.04
N LEU A 403 2.18 1.27 -1.43
CA LEU A 403 1.88 2.29 -0.42
C LEU A 403 1.09 1.81 0.82
N THR A 404 0.68 0.54 0.89
CA THR A 404 -0.38 0.10 1.79
C THR A 404 -0.23 -1.29 2.40
N LEU A 405 0.82 -2.05 2.07
CA LEU A 405 0.98 -3.41 2.60
C LEU A 405 2.45 -3.89 2.71
N THR A 406 3.45 -3.03 2.45
CA THR A 406 4.88 -3.35 2.66
C THR A 406 5.29 -3.25 4.12
N GLU A 407 4.57 -2.44 4.88
CA GLU A 407 4.73 -2.23 6.30
C GLU A 407 4.10 -3.40 7.04
N ASN A 408 4.92 -4.27 7.61
CA ASN A 408 4.39 -5.39 8.37
C ASN A 408 4.26 -5.03 9.86
N ARG A 409 3.04 -5.16 10.36
CA ARG A 409 2.68 -4.79 11.74
C ARG A 409 2.99 -5.87 12.78
N LEU A 410 3.30 -7.10 12.34
CA LEU A 410 3.52 -8.26 13.20
C LEU A 410 5.01 -8.54 13.43
N TYR A 411 5.88 -8.03 12.55
CA TYR A 411 7.34 -8.21 12.64
C TYR A 411 8.06 -6.91 13.00
N THR A 412 7.60 -6.24 14.05
CA THR A 412 8.34 -5.12 14.67
C THR A 412 8.63 -5.43 16.13
N VAL A 413 9.68 -4.80 16.66
CA VAL A 413 10.01 -4.88 18.09
C VAL A 413 8.83 -4.47 18.95
N GLU A 414 8.11 -3.40 18.58
CA GLU A 414 6.91 -2.94 19.27
C GLU A 414 5.73 -3.91 19.17
N ALA A 415 5.60 -4.67 18.07
CA ALA A 415 4.57 -5.69 17.94
C ALA A 415 4.85 -6.88 18.86
N TRP A 416 6.11 -7.29 18.98
CA TRP A 416 6.50 -8.40 19.85
C TRP A 416 6.34 -8.04 21.32
N ASP A 417 6.63 -6.80 21.69
CA ASP A 417 6.27 -6.23 23.00
C ASP A 417 4.75 -6.32 23.27
N ASP A 418 3.91 -5.93 22.29
CA ASP A 418 2.46 -6.10 22.40
C ASP A 418 2.04 -7.57 22.59
N PHE A 419 2.68 -8.51 21.87
CA PHE A 419 2.41 -9.94 22.02
C PHE A 419 2.88 -10.50 23.37
N TYR A 420 4.06 -10.11 23.85
CA TYR A 420 4.57 -10.51 25.16
C TYR A 420 3.66 -10.05 26.29
N ARG A 421 3.14 -8.82 26.25
CA ARG A 421 2.15 -8.33 27.22
C ARG A 421 0.84 -9.12 27.21
N ALA A 422 0.53 -9.81 26.12
CA ALA A 422 -0.64 -10.68 25.97
C ALA A 422 -0.37 -12.13 26.40
N LEU A 423 0.88 -12.50 26.71
CA LEU A 423 1.22 -13.81 27.23
C LEU A 423 0.89 -13.90 28.72
N LYS A 424 0.52 -15.10 29.16
CA LYS A 424 0.55 -15.48 30.57
C LYS A 424 2.00 -15.76 31.00
N PRO A 425 2.29 -15.83 32.31
CA PRO A 425 3.57 -16.36 32.80
C PRO A 425 3.87 -17.74 32.20
N GLY A 426 5.03 -17.88 31.59
CA GLY A 426 5.49 -19.07 30.87
C GLY A 426 4.87 -19.27 29.49
N GLY A 427 4.03 -18.34 29.02
CA GLY A 427 3.45 -18.35 27.68
C GLY A 427 4.49 -18.10 26.58
N MET A 428 4.16 -18.45 25.34
CA MET A 428 5.10 -18.39 24.21
C MET A 428 4.54 -17.62 23.02
N LEU A 429 5.40 -16.89 22.32
CA LEU A 429 5.16 -16.39 20.97
C LEU A 429 5.84 -17.36 19.99
N SER A 430 5.09 -17.85 18.99
CA SER A 430 5.60 -18.74 17.96
C SER A 430 5.41 -18.13 16.58
N VAL A 431 6.49 -17.94 15.85
CA VAL A 431 6.51 -17.28 14.54
C VAL A 431 7.23 -18.15 13.52
N SER A 432 6.54 -18.52 12.44
CA SER A 432 7.09 -19.38 11.38
C SER A 432 7.30 -18.62 10.07
N ARG A 433 8.49 -18.76 9.46
CA ARG A 433 8.91 -18.05 8.25
C ARG A 433 9.75 -18.93 7.32
N TRP A 434 9.93 -18.44 6.08
CA TRP A 434 10.76 -19.11 5.08
C TRP A 434 12.23 -19.08 5.50
N TYR A 435 12.92 -20.17 5.21
CA TYR A 435 14.31 -20.39 5.56
C TYR A 435 14.92 -21.36 4.54
N GLU A 436 16.02 -20.99 3.91
CA GLU A 436 16.77 -21.88 3.03
C GLU A 436 18.21 -21.97 3.55
N PRO A 437 18.67 -23.15 3.99
CA PRO A 437 19.93 -23.29 4.71
C PRO A 437 21.15 -22.68 4.01
N GLU A 438 21.21 -22.69 2.69
CA GLU A 438 22.39 -22.24 1.96
C GLU A 438 22.27 -20.81 1.40
N ASN A 439 21.06 -20.40 1.02
CA ASN A 439 20.87 -19.18 0.21
C ASN A 439 19.90 -18.16 0.81
N TYR A 440 19.16 -18.49 1.89
CA TYR A 440 18.15 -17.58 2.43
C TYR A 440 17.94 -17.71 3.94
N ARG A 441 18.71 -16.95 4.72
CA ARG A 441 18.61 -16.96 6.20
C ARG A 441 18.12 -15.63 6.78
N ASP A 442 17.83 -14.65 5.93
CA ASP A 442 17.65 -13.26 6.37
C ASP A 442 16.38 -13.07 7.22
N GLU A 443 15.26 -13.69 6.83
CA GLU A 443 14.03 -13.65 7.63
C GLU A 443 14.27 -14.28 9.01
N PHE A 444 14.97 -15.41 9.07
CA PHE A 444 15.35 -16.05 10.33
C PHE A 444 16.20 -15.12 11.21
N TYR A 445 17.26 -14.53 10.66
CA TYR A 445 18.11 -13.61 11.41
C TYR A 445 17.34 -12.38 11.89
N ARG A 446 16.41 -11.84 11.08
CA ARG A 446 15.56 -10.71 11.51
C ARG A 446 14.59 -11.10 12.61
N LEU A 447 13.99 -12.30 12.58
CA LEU A 447 13.17 -12.80 13.70
C LEU A 447 13.99 -12.85 15.00
N VAL A 448 15.23 -13.36 14.93
CA VAL A 448 16.14 -13.42 16.10
C VAL A 448 16.54 -12.01 16.56
N ALA A 449 16.81 -11.08 15.64
CA ALA A 449 17.13 -9.70 15.99
C ALA A 449 15.96 -8.97 16.66
N ILE A 450 14.72 -9.18 16.17
CA ILE A 450 13.50 -8.66 16.79
C ILE A 450 13.30 -9.29 18.16
N ALA A 451 13.44 -10.61 18.28
CA ALA A 451 13.36 -11.33 19.55
C ALA A 451 14.29 -10.72 20.61
N ALA A 452 15.58 -10.61 20.28
CA ALA A 452 16.60 -10.06 21.17
C ALA A 452 16.23 -8.63 21.60
N SER A 453 15.91 -7.77 20.64
CA SER A 453 15.58 -6.36 20.91
C SER A 453 14.30 -6.20 21.75
N ALA A 454 13.28 -7.04 21.53
CA ALA A 454 12.04 -7.01 22.29
C ALA A 454 12.24 -7.51 23.72
N LEU A 455 12.99 -8.60 23.91
CA LEU A 455 13.32 -9.14 25.24
C LEU A 455 14.19 -8.17 26.06
N GLN A 456 15.18 -7.52 25.43
CA GLN A 456 15.98 -6.48 26.08
C GLN A 456 15.12 -5.30 26.56
N ARG A 457 14.11 -4.90 25.79
CA ARG A 457 13.16 -3.85 26.19
C ARG A 457 12.26 -4.27 27.35
N ASP A 458 11.98 -5.56 27.47
CA ASP A 458 11.25 -6.15 28.60
C ASP A 458 12.15 -6.40 29.83
N GLY A 459 13.43 -6.02 29.76
CA GLY A 459 14.37 -6.04 30.87
C GLY A 459 15.23 -7.30 30.97
N VAL A 460 15.18 -8.21 29.98
CA VAL A 460 16.03 -9.41 29.95
C VAL A 460 17.50 -9.03 29.74
N PRO A 461 18.44 -9.46 30.61
CA PRO A 461 19.86 -9.19 30.43
C PRO A 461 20.45 -9.86 29.19
N ASP A 462 21.43 -9.20 28.55
CA ASP A 462 22.10 -9.68 27.33
C ASP A 462 22.68 -11.10 27.45
N ALA A 463 23.19 -11.46 28.64
CA ALA A 463 23.78 -12.77 28.90
C ALA A 463 22.76 -13.91 28.96
N GLU A 464 21.47 -13.58 29.14
CA GLU A 464 20.40 -14.55 29.34
C GLU A 464 19.56 -14.78 28.09
N LEU A 465 19.65 -13.91 27.07
CA LEU A 465 18.81 -13.94 25.85
C LEU A 465 18.69 -15.33 25.19
N SER A 466 19.75 -16.14 25.18
CA SER A 466 19.72 -17.50 24.63
C SER A 466 18.78 -18.46 25.39
N ARG A 467 18.50 -18.18 26.68
CA ARG A 467 17.55 -18.93 27.51
C ARG A 467 16.08 -18.58 27.25
N HIS A 468 15.81 -17.66 26.33
CA HIS A 468 14.45 -17.20 26.00
C HIS A 468 14.02 -17.50 24.56
N VAL A 469 14.94 -18.00 23.72
CA VAL A 469 14.72 -18.18 22.29
C VAL A 469 15.03 -19.63 21.88
N VAL A 470 14.06 -20.26 21.23
CA VAL A 470 14.18 -21.58 20.61
C VAL A 470 13.89 -21.43 19.13
N ALA A 471 14.66 -22.08 18.26
CA ALA A 471 14.36 -22.13 16.84
C ALA A 471 14.48 -23.55 16.31
N VAL A 472 13.50 -23.97 15.53
CA VAL A 472 13.47 -25.30 14.90
C VAL A 472 13.16 -25.19 13.40
N ASN A 473 13.69 -26.12 12.63
CA ASN A 473 13.56 -26.14 11.17
C ASN A 473 13.19 -27.53 10.65
N VAL A 474 12.37 -27.52 9.61
CA VAL A 474 12.13 -28.65 8.70
C VAL A 474 12.07 -28.06 7.30
N GLU A 475 12.78 -28.68 6.36
CA GLU A 475 12.86 -28.23 4.96
C GLU A 475 13.13 -26.72 4.86
N ASN A 476 12.24 -25.99 4.20
CA ASN A 476 12.36 -24.57 3.91
C ASN A 476 11.64 -23.65 4.93
N ILE A 477 11.24 -24.17 6.08
CA ILE A 477 10.52 -23.41 7.12
C ILE A 477 11.30 -23.44 8.43
N VAL A 478 11.39 -22.27 9.07
CA VAL A 478 11.88 -22.13 10.45
C VAL A 478 10.75 -21.62 11.33
N THR A 479 10.64 -22.17 12.55
CA THR A 479 9.75 -21.69 13.59
C THR A 479 10.60 -21.17 14.75
N VAL A 480 10.49 -19.87 15.03
CA VAL A 480 11.14 -19.19 16.16
C VAL A 480 10.12 -19.04 17.28
N ILE A 481 10.46 -19.57 18.45
CA ILE A 481 9.62 -19.59 19.65
C ILE A 481 10.33 -18.77 20.71
N THR A 482 9.65 -17.77 21.27
CA THR A 482 10.22 -16.87 22.26
C THR A 482 9.29 -16.66 23.44
N ARG A 483 9.86 -16.31 24.59
CA ARG A 483 9.08 -15.93 25.77
C ARG A 483 9.86 -15.03 26.73
N PRO A 484 9.20 -14.10 27.45
CA PRO A 484 9.84 -13.26 28.47
C PRO A 484 10.46 -14.04 29.63
N ASP A 485 9.84 -15.14 30.07
CA ASP A 485 10.34 -15.95 31.19
C ASP A 485 11.43 -16.93 30.74
N GLU A 486 12.52 -17.09 31.50
CA GLU A 486 13.60 -18.00 31.09
C GLU A 486 13.16 -19.47 31.01
N PHE A 487 13.69 -20.24 30.06
CA PHE A 487 13.57 -21.70 30.08
C PHE A 487 14.45 -22.28 31.19
N SER A 488 13.84 -22.96 32.15
CA SER A 488 14.60 -23.81 33.07
C SER A 488 15.23 -24.99 32.32
N ASP A 489 16.37 -25.48 32.80
CA ASP A 489 17.08 -26.59 32.13
C ASP A 489 16.18 -27.84 32.00
N ALA A 490 15.36 -28.12 33.02
CA ALA A 490 14.42 -29.24 32.99
C ALA A 490 13.32 -29.07 31.92
N GLN A 491 12.74 -27.86 31.81
CA GLN A 491 11.75 -27.55 30.77
C GLN A 491 12.36 -27.69 29.38
N TRP A 492 13.56 -27.14 29.18
CA TRP A 492 14.25 -27.22 27.90
C TRP A 492 14.60 -28.65 27.52
N GLN A 493 15.20 -29.45 28.40
CA GLN A 493 15.55 -30.84 28.05
C GLN A 493 14.32 -31.69 27.72
N ALA A 494 13.19 -31.47 28.41
CA ALA A 494 11.93 -32.13 28.10
C ALA A 494 11.33 -31.69 26.75
N ALA A 495 11.45 -30.40 26.40
CA ALA A 495 11.07 -29.88 25.08
C ALA A 495 11.99 -30.45 23.98
N ARG A 496 13.30 -30.39 24.18
CA ARG A 496 14.33 -30.91 23.27
C ARG A 496 14.10 -32.38 22.94
N ALA A 497 13.82 -33.22 23.94
CA ALA A 497 13.52 -34.63 23.73
C ALA A 497 12.30 -34.85 22.82
N ARG A 498 11.22 -34.10 23.01
CA ARG A 498 10.01 -34.17 22.17
C ARG A 498 10.25 -33.70 20.74
N LEU A 499 10.96 -32.58 20.57
CA LEU A 499 11.29 -32.02 19.26
C LEU A 499 12.17 -32.98 18.45
N VAL A 500 13.21 -33.55 19.07
CA VAL A 500 14.10 -34.53 18.42
C VAL A 500 13.36 -35.81 18.09
N ALA A 501 12.52 -36.33 19.00
CA ALA A 501 11.71 -37.52 18.73
C ALA A 501 10.73 -37.32 17.56
N GLN A 502 10.25 -36.09 17.37
CA GLN A 502 9.39 -35.72 16.25
C GLN A 502 10.16 -35.61 14.92
N GLY A 503 11.49 -35.45 14.97
CA GLY A 503 12.35 -35.30 13.79
C GLY A 503 12.64 -33.84 13.40
N PHE A 504 12.35 -32.88 14.29
CA PHE A 504 12.63 -31.47 14.03
C PHE A 504 14.11 -31.14 14.29
N LYS A 505 14.72 -30.38 13.38
CA LYS A 505 16.09 -29.91 13.56
C LYS A 505 16.09 -28.68 14.46
N ILE A 506 16.76 -28.77 15.60
CA ILE A 506 16.94 -27.64 16.52
C ILE A 506 18.09 -26.77 16.00
N LEU A 507 17.81 -25.49 15.76
CA LEU A 507 18.79 -24.49 15.37
C LEU A 507 19.28 -23.68 16.58
N LEU A 508 18.36 -23.25 17.45
CA LEU A 508 18.66 -22.46 18.64
C LEU A 508 17.95 -23.03 19.88
N GLY A 509 18.59 -22.90 21.04
CA GLY A 509 18.02 -23.16 22.36
C GLY A 509 19.03 -22.82 23.48
N PRO A 510 18.66 -22.95 24.76
CA PRO A 510 19.51 -22.61 25.90
C PRO A 510 20.93 -23.21 25.88
N ASP A 511 21.09 -24.43 25.36
CA ASP A 511 22.36 -25.15 25.23
C ASP A 511 22.80 -25.37 23.77
N THR A 512 22.11 -24.75 22.80
CA THR A 512 22.27 -25.01 21.38
C THR A 512 22.46 -23.70 20.62
N THR A 513 23.62 -23.54 19.98
CA THR A 513 23.93 -22.38 19.12
C THR A 513 23.91 -22.79 17.65
N PHE A 514 23.59 -21.84 16.76
CA PHE A 514 23.51 -22.08 15.33
C PHE A 514 24.77 -21.60 14.59
N ASP A 515 25.02 -20.29 14.61
CA ASP A 515 26.14 -19.66 13.91
C ASP A 515 26.63 -18.38 14.61
N ALA A 516 27.68 -17.76 14.06
CA ALA A 516 28.25 -16.54 14.62
C ALA A 516 27.27 -15.35 14.60
N VAL A 517 26.37 -15.29 13.61
CA VAL A 517 25.41 -14.19 13.46
C VAL A 517 24.38 -14.23 14.58
N THR A 518 23.69 -15.36 14.71
CA THR A 518 22.70 -15.59 15.79
C THR A 518 23.34 -15.52 17.17
N SER A 519 24.56 -16.03 17.34
CA SER A 519 25.30 -15.93 18.60
C SER A 519 25.60 -14.48 18.96
N THR A 520 25.94 -13.64 17.98
CA THR A 520 26.20 -12.21 18.22
C THR A 520 24.91 -11.47 18.56
N LEU A 521 23.82 -11.74 17.83
CA LEU A 521 22.49 -11.18 18.10
C LEU A 521 22.00 -11.51 19.52
N LEU A 522 22.14 -12.76 19.96
CA LEU A 522 21.72 -13.24 21.27
C LEU A 522 22.75 -13.00 22.39
N SER A 523 23.79 -12.22 22.13
CA SER A 523 24.78 -11.83 23.15
C SER A 523 24.68 -10.36 23.56
N GLY A 524 23.74 -9.60 22.97
CA GLY A 524 23.63 -8.15 23.11
C GLY A 524 24.73 -7.34 22.41
N LYS A 525 25.72 -7.99 21.78
CA LYS A 525 26.88 -7.34 21.14
C LYS A 525 26.66 -6.95 19.67
N ALA A 526 25.46 -7.14 19.14
CA ALA A 526 25.12 -6.78 17.76
C ALA A 526 24.93 -5.27 17.61
N ASP A 527 26.04 -4.53 17.59
CA ASP A 527 26.03 -3.09 17.39
C ASP A 527 25.79 -2.68 15.92
N LYS A 528 25.70 -1.38 15.67
CA LYS A 528 25.50 -0.84 14.31
C LYS A 528 26.65 -1.20 13.36
N ALA A 529 27.87 -1.35 13.86
CA ALA A 529 29.03 -1.68 13.03
C ALA A 529 28.99 -3.14 12.59
N PHE A 530 28.65 -4.05 13.50
CA PHE A 530 28.39 -5.46 13.19
C PHE A 530 27.27 -5.60 12.16
N LEU A 531 26.11 -4.99 12.40
CA LEU A 531 24.99 -5.05 11.45
C LEU A 531 25.38 -4.49 10.08
N ALA A 532 26.11 -3.36 10.03
CA ALA A 532 26.60 -2.79 8.78
C ALA A 532 27.66 -3.65 8.06
N SER A 533 28.37 -4.54 8.77
CA SER A 533 29.39 -5.42 8.18
C SER A 533 28.81 -6.61 7.40
N LEU A 534 27.55 -6.98 7.67
CA LEU A 534 26.88 -8.09 7.01
C LEU A 534 26.44 -7.70 5.58
N PRO A 535 26.33 -8.66 4.64
CA PRO A 535 25.86 -8.37 3.29
C PRO A 535 24.40 -7.90 3.28
N GLU A 536 23.55 -8.56 4.05
CA GLU A 536 22.11 -8.25 4.13
C GLU A 536 21.81 -7.34 5.32
N ASN A 537 20.70 -6.60 5.25
CA ASN A 537 20.15 -5.84 6.36
C ASN A 537 19.27 -6.75 7.25
N ILE A 538 19.87 -7.24 8.33
CA ILE A 538 19.20 -8.07 9.33
C ILE A 538 18.82 -7.30 10.60
N ALA A 539 18.85 -5.96 10.57
CA ALA A 539 18.50 -5.15 11.72
C ALA A 539 17.05 -5.42 12.16
N ALA A 540 16.82 -5.36 13.48
CA ALA A 540 15.48 -5.49 14.04
C ALA A 540 14.56 -4.40 13.47
N SER A 541 13.41 -4.82 12.96
CA SER A 541 12.43 -3.91 12.36
C SER A 541 11.62 -3.22 13.46
N THR A 542 11.21 -1.98 13.24
CA THR A 542 10.50 -1.16 14.23
C THR A 542 9.26 -0.54 13.60
N ASP A 543 8.34 0.03 14.38
CA ASP A 543 7.19 0.74 13.82
C ASP A 543 7.57 1.95 12.93
N ASP A 544 8.79 2.52 13.06
CA ASP A 544 9.32 3.56 12.15
C ASP A 544 10.07 2.98 10.93
N ASN A 545 10.49 1.72 11.00
CA ASN A 545 11.06 0.96 9.87
C ASN A 545 10.41 -0.44 9.82
N PRO A 546 9.14 -0.54 9.39
CA PRO A 546 8.35 -1.77 9.44
C PRO A 546 8.58 -2.67 8.21
N PHE A 547 9.77 -2.66 7.62
CA PHE A 547 10.07 -3.27 6.32
C PHE A 547 10.77 -4.64 6.46
N PHE A 548 10.16 -5.57 7.21
CA PHE A 548 10.73 -6.88 7.57
C PHE A 548 11.23 -7.72 6.39
N PHE A 549 10.61 -7.60 5.22
CA PHE A 549 10.91 -8.44 4.06
C PHE A 549 12.00 -7.89 3.13
N TYR A 550 12.44 -6.66 3.37
CA TYR A 550 13.42 -5.97 2.54
C TYR A 550 14.80 -6.05 3.20
N THR A 551 15.60 -7.01 2.77
CA THR A 551 16.93 -7.29 3.34
C THR A 551 18.06 -6.70 2.50
N ALA A 552 17.86 -6.54 1.19
CA ALA A 552 18.89 -5.92 0.36
C ALA A 552 19.05 -4.42 0.68
N ARG A 553 20.29 -3.93 0.55
CA ARG A 553 20.66 -2.53 0.82
C ARG A 553 20.55 -1.67 -0.44
N LEU A 554 20.30 -0.37 -0.28
CA LEU A 554 20.31 0.55 -1.43
C LEU A 554 21.68 0.62 -2.12
N GLY A 555 22.79 0.40 -1.39
CA GLY A 555 24.13 0.32 -1.97
C GLY A 555 24.27 -0.78 -3.02
N ASP A 556 23.52 -1.87 -2.84
CA ASP A 556 23.55 -3.04 -3.74
C ASP A 556 22.63 -2.88 -4.95
N LEU A 557 21.82 -1.82 -4.97
CA LEU A 557 20.87 -1.52 -6.04
C LEU A 557 21.54 -1.37 -7.42
N PHE A 558 22.86 -1.09 -7.46
CA PHE A 558 23.64 -1.01 -8.70
C PHE A 558 24.60 -2.19 -8.92
N THR A 559 24.82 -3.05 -7.93
CA THR A 559 25.81 -4.16 -7.97
C THR A 559 25.16 -5.54 -7.98
N LEU A 560 23.89 -5.67 -7.59
CA LEU A 560 23.15 -6.93 -7.54
C LEU A 560 23.15 -7.62 -8.91
N ARG A 561 23.92 -8.72 -9.01
CA ARG A 561 23.59 -9.83 -9.90
C ARG A 561 22.21 -10.30 -9.47
N THR A 562 21.30 -10.44 -10.43
CA THR A 562 19.95 -11.00 -10.26
C THR A 562 20.03 -12.41 -9.67
N SER A 563 20.20 -12.50 -8.35
CA SER A 563 19.92 -13.72 -7.61
C SER A 563 18.40 -13.84 -7.58
N LEU A 564 17.89 -14.82 -8.31
CA LEU A 564 16.48 -15.21 -8.39
C LEU A 564 15.98 -15.87 -7.09
N SER A 565 16.76 -15.82 -6.01
CA SER A 565 16.38 -16.46 -4.75
C SER A 565 15.40 -15.57 -4.00
N ILE A 566 14.11 -15.89 -4.19
CA ILE A 566 12.94 -15.49 -3.38
C ILE A 566 12.44 -14.05 -3.67
N ASN A 567 11.17 -13.93 -4.07
CA ASN A 567 10.57 -12.78 -4.78
C ASN A 567 10.59 -11.41 -4.05
N ASN A 568 10.96 -11.32 -2.77
CA ASN A 568 10.91 -10.05 -2.02
C ASN A 568 11.98 -9.05 -2.51
N ASN A 569 13.21 -9.50 -2.78
CA ASN A 569 14.27 -8.65 -3.33
C ASN A 569 14.08 -8.36 -4.83
N ALA A 570 13.22 -9.11 -5.54
CA ALA A 570 12.78 -8.76 -6.89
C ALA A 570 12.03 -7.40 -6.91
N ALA A 571 11.34 -7.04 -5.82
CA ALA A 571 10.74 -5.72 -5.63
C ALA A 571 11.78 -4.59 -5.77
N ILE A 572 12.95 -4.80 -5.17
CA ILE A 572 14.05 -3.84 -5.13
C ILE A 572 14.64 -3.70 -6.54
N SER A 573 14.81 -4.81 -7.25
CA SER A 573 15.23 -4.80 -8.66
C SER A 573 14.23 -4.07 -9.58
N MET A 574 12.93 -4.20 -9.34
CA MET A 574 11.91 -3.43 -10.05
C MET A 574 11.91 -1.95 -9.67
N THR A 575 12.09 -1.64 -8.38
CA THR A 575 12.19 -0.27 -7.87
C THR A 575 13.33 0.47 -8.56
N ARG A 576 14.48 -0.19 -8.77
CA ARG A 576 15.59 0.35 -9.57
C ARG A 576 15.15 0.79 -10.97
N TRP A 577 14.43 -0.07 -11.70
CA TRP A 577 13.94 0.30 -13.03
C TRP A 577 12.94 1.45 -12.99
N LEU A 578 12.06 1.49 -11.98
CA LEU A 578 11.13 2.60 -11.78
C LEU A 578 11.86 3.91 -11.46
N VAL A 579 12.92 3.88 -10.67
CA VAL A 579 13.78 5.06 -10.40
C VAL A 579 14.43 5.54 -11.68
N ILE A 580 15.03 4.63 -12.46
CA ILE A 580 15.65 4.98 -13.75
C ILE A 580 14.63 5.61 -14.69
N ILE A 581 13.44 5.01 -14.83
CA ILE A 581 12.36 5.53 -15.68
C ILE A 581 11.91 6.91 -15.18
N ALA A 582 11.74 7.09 -13.87
CA ALA A 582 11.34 8.37 -13.28
C ALA A 582 12.41 9.46 -13.53
N LEU A 583 13.70 9.14 -13.37
CA LEU A 583 14.80 10.06 -13.66
C LEU A 583 14.85 10.43 -15.16
N CYS A 584 14.73 9.44 -16.06
CA CYS A 584 14.64 9.68 -17.50
C CYS A 584 13.44 10.57 -17.84
N ALA A 585 12.30 10.36 -17.20
CA ALA A 585 11.12 11.17 -17.39
C ALA A 585 11.30 12.60 -16.83
N CYS A 586 11.99 12.79 -15.70
CA CYS A 586 12.40 14.11 -15.21
C CYS A 586 13.33 14.84 -16.21
N VAL A 587 14.31 14.13 -16.79
CA VAL A 587 15.16 14.71 -17.84
C VAL A 587 14.32 15.14 -19.04
N TYR A 588 13.41 14.27 -19.50
CA TYR A 588 12.59 14.54 -20.68
C TYR A 588 11.57 15.67 -20.47
N TYR A 589 10.87 15.69 -19.34
CA TYR A 589 9.76 16.63 -19.10
C TYR A 589 10.16 17.90 -18.37
N ILE A 590 11.29 17.93 -17.64
CA ILE A 590 11.79 19.13 -16.97
C ILE A 590 13.03 19.66 -17.67
N VAL A 591 14.11 18.88 -17.71
CA VAL A 591 15.44 19.36 -18.10
C VAL A 591 15.46 19.81 -19.56
N ILE A 592 14.94 19.00 -20.49
CA ILE A 592 14.92 19.34 -21.92
C ILE A 592 14.09 20.62 -22.20
N PRO A 593 12.83 20.74 -21.74
CA PRO A 593 12.07 21.99 -21.90
C PRO A 593 12.73 23.19 -21.22
N PHE A 594 13.30 23.00 -20.02
CA PHE A 594 14.01 24.04 -19.30
C PHE A 594 15.19 24.57 -20.12
N MET A 595 16.06 23.69 -20.63
CA MET A 595 17.20 24.09 -21.46
C MET A 595 16.77 24.81 -22.74
N ARG A 596 15.69 24.35 -23.39
CA ARG A 596 15.15 25.01 -24.59
C ARG A 596 14.60 26.40 -24.28
N LEU A 597 13.94 26.57 -23.14
CA LEU A 597 13.34 27.82 -22.73
C LEU A 597 14.37 28.81 -22.18
N ALA A 598 15.41 28.33 -21.50
CA ALA A 598 16.55 29.13 -21.03
C ALA A 598 17.37 29.74 -22.18
N ARG A 599 17.26 29.21 -23.40
CA ARG A 599 17.81 29.86 -24.62
C ARG A 599 17.01 31.08 -25.07
N ARG A 600 15.75 31.22 -24.62
CA ARG A 600 14.82 32.27 -25.05
C ARG A 600 14.51 33.28 -23.95
N MET A 601 14.79 32.94 -22.69
CA MET A 601 14.48 33.74 -21.50
C MET A 601 15.59 33.57 -20.47
N SER A 602 15.78 34.56 -19.59
CA SER A 602 16.78 34.46 -18.50
C SER A 602 16.55 33.22 -17.64
N SER A 603 17.62 32.46 -17.40
CA SER A 603 17.60 31.26 -16.57
C SER A 603 17.15 31.55 -15.13
N ALA A 604 17.54 32.69 -14.57
CA ALA A 604 17.12 33.12 -13.24
C ALA A 604 15.60 33.24 -13.11
N THR A 605 14.94 33.73 -14.17
CA THR A 605 13.48 33.91 -14.21
C THR A 605 12.73 32.56 -14.26
N LEU A 606 13.34 31.53 -14.84
CA LEU A 606 12.74 30.21 -15.01
C LEU A 606 13.10 29.25 -13.86
N ALA A 607 14.29 29.36 -13.29
CA ALA A 607 14.78 28.48 -12.22
C ALA A 607 13.91 28.57 -10.97
N LEU A 608 13.49 29.77 -10.57
CA LEU A 608 12.64 30.00 -9.40
C LEU A 608 11.30 29.23 -9.46
N PRO A 609 10.43 29.42 -10.48
CA PRO A 609 9.18 28.67 -10.56
C PRO A 609 9.40 27.17 -10.73
N VAL A 610 10.36 26.74 -11.56
CA VAL A 610 10.60 25.30 -11.79
C VAL A 610 11.07 24.61 -10.51
N THR A 611 11.95 25.24 -9.73
CA THR A 611 12.39 24.72 -8.43
C THR A 611 11.24 24.70 -7.43
N TYR A 612 10.41 25.75 -7.42
CA TYR A 612 9.25 25.82 -6.53
C TYR A 612 8.23 24.70 -6.78
N PHE A 613 7.80 24.52 -8.04
CA PHE A 613 6.82 23.48 -8.38
C PHE A 613 7.42 22.07 -8.27
N SER A 614 8.72 21.91 -8.51
CA SER A 614 9.44 20.66 -8.22
C SER A 614 9.45 20.32 -6.73
N ALA A 615 9.71 21.31 -5.88
CA ALA A 615 9.75 21.13 -4.44
C ALA A 615 8.37 20.86 -3.84
N ILE A 616 7.29 21.46 -4.38
CA ILE A 616 5.91 21.10 -3.99
C ILE A 616 5.64 19.63 -4.34
N GLY A 617 5.89 19.24 -5.59
CA GLY A 617 5.57 17.89 -6.07
C GLY A 617 6.31 16.82 -5.28
N MET A 618 7.59 17.07 -4.98
CA MET A 618 8.41 16.18 -4.15
C MET A 618 7.99 16.20 -2.68
N GLY A 619 7.83 17.39 -2.09
CA GLY A 619 7.51 17.54 -0.67
C GLY A 619 6.14 16.95 -0.30
N PHE A 620 5.11 17.24 -1.11
CA PHE A 620 3.76 16.71 -0.90
C PHE A 620 3.76 15.19 -0.90
N MET A 621 4.33 14.56 -1.93
CA MET A 621 4.34 13.10 -2.05
C MET A 621 5.20 12.43 -0.98
N LEU A 622 6.38 12.96 -0.63
CA LEU A 622 7.20 12.37 0.45
C LEU A 622 6.49 12.40 1.80
N ILE A 623 5.81 13.51 2.11
CA ILE A 623 5.02 13.63 3.34
C ILE A 623 3.81 12.70 3.30
N GLU A 624 3.05 12.69 2.21
CA GLU A 624 1.89 11.82 2.04
C GLU A 624 2.26 10.35 2.23
N ILE A 625 3.31 9.90 1.56
CA ILE A 625 3.77 8.51 1.60
C ILE A 625 4.23 8.15 3.01
N SER A 626 5.14 8.92 3.60
CA SER A 626 5.63 8.64 4.95
C SER A 626 4.50 8.59 5.99
N GLN A 627 3.53 9.49 5.90
CA GLN A 627 2.38 9.48 6.81
C GLN A 627 1.43 8.31 6.55
N MET A 628 1.22 7.93 5.28
CA MET A 628 0.41 6.76 4.94
C MET A 628 1.02 5.49 5.54
N GLN A 629 2.34 5.30 5.37
CA GLN A 629 3.08 4.14 5.91
C GLN A 629 3.00 4.09 7.44
N ARG A 630 3.27 5.22 8.11
CA ARG A 630 3.26 5.28 9.57
C ARG A 630 1.86 5.06 10.16
N LEU A 631 0.88 5.80 9.67
CA LEU A 631 -0.46 5.77 10.24
C LEU A 631 -1.19 4.48 9.88
N MET A 632 -0.79 3.78 8.82
CA MET A 632 -1.24 2.43 8.57
C MET A 632 -0.80 1.43 9.65
N VAL A 633 0.44 1.53 10.14
CA VAL A 633 0.92 0.73 11.29
C VAL A 633 0.19 1.12 12.58
N PHE A 634 -0.31 2.34 12.68
CA PHE A 634 -1.10 2.78 13.84
C PHE A 634 -2.59 2.35 13.78
N LEU A 635 -3.25 2.54 12.64
CA LEU A 635 -4.72 2.46 12.48
C LEU A 635 -5.31 1.05 12.53
N GLY A 636 -4.52 0.00 12.41
CA GLY A 636 -5.02 -1.37 12.51
C GLY A 636 -5.40 -2.02 11.19
N HIS A 637 -5.54 -1.26 10.09
CA HIS A 637 -6.21 -1.82 8.91
C HIS A 637 -5.67 -1.21 7.61
N PRO A 638 -5.34 -2.03 6.59
CA PRO A 638 -4.82 -1.54 5.31
C PRO A 638 -5.73 -0.50 4.64
N VAL A 639 -7.05 -0.72 4.74
CA VAL A 639 -8.05 0.17 4.16
C VAL A 639 -8.07 1.52 4.88
N TYR A 640 -7.91 1.55 6.21
CA TYR A 640 -7.92 2.80 6.95
C TYR A 640 -6.66 3.62 6.70
N GLY A 641 -5.49 2.97 6.61
CA GLY A 641 -4.25 3.68 6.28
C GLY A 641 -4.33 4.39 4.93
N LEU A 642 -4.83 3.73 3.88
CA LEU A 642 -5.05 4.39 2.58
C LEU A 642 -6.17 5.43 2.66
N SER A 643 -7.37 5.01 3.07
CA SER A 643 -8.57 5.85 3.00
C SER A 643 -8.46 7.07 3.90
N VAL A 644 -8.17 6.90 5.18
CA VAL A 644 -8.18 8.00 6.16
C VAL A 644 -7.06 8.99 5.84
N VAL A 645 -5.83 8.51 5.60
CA VAL A 645 -4.69 9.40 5.36
C VAL A 645 -4.84 10.15 4.04
N LEU A 646 -5.07 9.44 2.93
CA LEU A 646 -5.20 10.06 1.61
C LEU A 646 -6.42 10.98 1.55
N PHE A 647 -7.59 10.54 2.06
CA PHE A 647 -8.79 11.37 2.14
C PHE A 647 -8.52 12.64 2.95
N THR A 648 -7.92 12.53 4.13
CA THR A 648 -7.65 13.67 5.00
C THR A 648 -6.70 14.65 4.33
N ILE A 649 -5.58 14.16 3.79
CA ILE A 649 -4.60 15.02 3.13
C ILE A 649 -5.25 15.75 1.95
N LEU A 650 -6.01 15.06 1.09
CA LEU A 650 -6.67 15.66 -0.07
C LEU A 650 -7.80 16.63 0.33
N LEU A 651 -8.65 16.24 1.28
CA LEU A 651 -9.77 17.07 1.77
C LEU A 651 -9.24 18.38 2.35
N PHE A 652 -8.33 18.32 3.32
CA PHE A 652 -7.82 19.51 3.98
C PHE A 652 -6.92 20.33 3.05
N SER A 653 -6.17 19.69 2.14
CA SER A 653 -5.46 20.43 1.08
C SER A 653 -6.43 21.17 0.15
N GLY A 654 -7.58 20.56 -0.18
CA GLY A 654 -8.65 21.21 -0.93
C GLY A 654 -9.22 22.42 -0.21
N ILE A 655 -9.55 22.27 1.08
CA ILE A 655 -10.04 23.37 1.93
C ILE A 655 -8.98 24.49 2.00
N GLY A 656 -7.72 24.14 2.23
CA GLY A 656 -6.60 25.09 2.26
C GLY A 656 -6.45 25.85 0.95
N SER A 657 -6.45 25.13 -0.18
CA SER A 657 -6.40 25.69 -1.53
C SER A 657 -7.50 26.73 -1.77
N ALA A 658 -8.73 26.49 -1.31
CA ALA A 658 -9.84 27.42 -1.49
C ALA A 658 -9.61 28.80 -0.84
N THR A 659 -8.70 28.90 0.14
CA THR A 659 -8.33 30.17 0.79
C THR A 659 -7.34 31.01 -0.02
N ALA A 660 -6.75 30.46 -1.09
CA ALA A 660 -5.87 31.19 -1.98
C ALA A 660 -6.68 31.97 -3.02
N GLY A 661 -6.57 33.30 -2.98
CA GLY A 661 -7.26 34.19 -3.90
C GLY A 661 -6.68 34.19 -5.32
N ALA A 662 -7.40 34.82 -6.26
CA ALA A 662 -6.96 34.96 -7.66
C ALA A 662 -5.81 35.97 -7.84
N TYR A 663 -5.57 36.82 -6.85
CA TYR A 663 -4.56 37.87 -6.85
C TYR A 663 -3.37 37.50 -5.98
N ALA A 664 -2.20 38.01 -6.33
CA ALA A 664 -1.00 37.85 -5.51
C ALA A 664 -1.26 38.40 -4.09
N PRO A 665 -1.08 37.58 -3.04
CA PRO A 665 -1.29 38.00 -1.66
C PRO A 665 -0.24 39.01 -1.21
N ARG A 666 -0.57 39.77 -0.15
CA ARG A 666 0.38 40.69 0.50
C ARG A 666 1.56 39.89 1.10
N PRO A 667 2.79 40.44 1.13
CA PRO A 667 3.96 39.75 1.69
C PRO A 667 3.74 39.21 3.11
N VAL A 668 3.08 39.98 3.97
CA VAL A 668 2.74 39.54 5.34
C VAL A 668 1.87 38.29 5.34
N ALA A 669 0.87 38.21 4.45
CA ALA A 669 0.00 37.04 4.36
C ALA A 669 0.77 35.80 3.85
N VAL A 670 1.75 35.98 2.95
CA VAL A 670 2.65 34.90 2.52
C VAL A 670 3.49 34.40 3.68
N ILE A 671 4.10 35.30 4.45
CA ILE A 671 4.94 34.96 5.60
C ILE A 671 4.13 34.19 6.65
N VAL A 672 2.93 34.67 7.01
CA VAL A 672 2.06 33.98 7.98
C VAL A 672 1.71 32.57 7.52
N ARG A 673 1.32 32.39 6.25
CA ARG A 673 0.99 31.06 5.69
C ARG A 673 2.19 30.11 5.70
N VAL A 674 3.37 30.62 5.35
CA VAL A 674 4.62 29.87 5.36
C VAL A 674 5.02 29.47 6.79
N MET A 675 4.94 30.39 7.75
CA MET A 675 5.23 30.08 9.15
C MET A 675 4.25 29.06 9.72
N ALA A 676 2.96 29.17 9.41
CA ALA A 676 1.96 28.18 9.79
C ALA A 676 2.27 26.80 9.19
N LEU A 677 2.65 26.73 7.91
CA LEU A 677 3.06 25.48 7.26
C LEU A 677 4.26 24.83 7.97
N LEU A 678 5.34 25.57 8.19
CA LEU A 678 6.54 25.01 8.82
C LEU A 678 6.27 24.58 10.26
N THR A 679 5.52 25.38 11.01
CA THR A 679 5.15 25.06 12.40
C THR A 679 4.30 23.80 12.48
N THR A 680 3.28 23.67 11.62
CA THR A 680 2.41 22.49 11.61
C THR A 680 3.14 21.23 11.15
N LEU A 681 4.06 21.33 10.17
CA LEU A 681 4.88 20.19 9.75
C LEU A 681 5.83 19.70 10.86
N VAL A 682 6.50 20.61 11.56
CA VAL A 682 7.38 20.27 12.70
C VAL A 682 6.56 19.69 13.85
N ALA A 683 5.44 20.33 14.20
CA ALA A 683 4.56 19.85 15.26
C ALA A 683 4.02 18.45 14.95
N ALA A 684 3.52 18.20 13.73
CA ALA A 684 3.06 16.88 13.33
C ALA A 684 4.19 15.84 13.43
N GLY A 685 5.40 16.15 12.92
CA GLY A 685 6.54 15.24 12.98
C GLY A 685 6.95 14.84 14.41
N LEU A 686 6.95 15.79 15.34
CA LEU A 686 7.32 15.56 16.75
C LEU A 686 6.21 14.91 17.58
N LEU A 687 4.96 15.30 17.35
CA LEU A 687 3.80 14.79 18.10
C LEU A 687 3.40 13.39 17.67
N THR A 688 3.62 13.01 16.40
CA THR A 688 3.19 11.70 15.89
C THR A 688 3.60 10.54 16.79
N PRO A 689 4.90 10.29 17.08
CA PRO A 689 5.31 9.11 17.85
C PRO A 689 4.75 9.09 19.27
N LEU A 690 4.60 10.25 19.90
CA LEU A 690 4.04 10.38 21.24
C LEU A 690 2.57 10.02 21.26
N VAL A 691 1.80 10.60 20.34
CA VAL A 691 0.34 10.43 20.28
C VAL A 691 -0.02 9.02 19.81
N THR A 692 0.71 8.44 18.86
CA THR A 692 0.45 7.06 18.40
C THR A 692 0.78 6.01 19.46
N THR A 693 1.76 6.28 20.33
CA THR A 693 2.08 5.39 21.46
C THR A 693 0.99 5.47 22.53
N TRP A 694 0.58 6.70 22.89
CA TRP A 694 -0.51 6.91 23.86
C TRP A 694 -1.83 6.30 23.40
N ALA A 695 -2.22 6.52 22.14
CA ALA A 695 -3.48 6.03 21.59
C ALA A 695 -3.41 4.60 21.05
N ARG A 696 -2.35 3.82 21.35
CA ARG A 696 -2.17 2.45 20.80
C ARG A 696 -3.29 1.49 21.24
N SER A 697 -3.75 1.60 22.48
CA SER A 697 -4.83 0.79 23.06
C SER A 697 -6.22 1.41 22.92
N GLU A 698 -6.32 2.57 22.25
CA GLU A 698 -7.60 3.27 22.07
C GLU A 698 -8.38 2.70 20.89
N ALA A 699 -9.71 2.75 21.00
CA ALA A 699 -10.64 2.25 20.00
C ALA A 699 -10.31 2.79 18.60
N THR A 700 -10.62 2.01 17.56
CA THR A 700 -10.32 2.34 16.16
C THR A 700 -10.83 3.73 15.76
N ASP A 701 -12.02 4.12 16.20
CA ASP A 701 -12.60 5.44 15.91
C ASP A 701 -11.74 6.59 16.47
N MET A 702 -11.19 6.40 17.68
CA MET A 702 -10.31 7.38 18.31
C MET A 702 -8.96 7.46 17.59
N ARG A 703 -8.40 6.33 17.17
CA ARG A 703 -7.16 6.31 16.36
C ARG A 703 -7.35 6.98 15.00
N ILE A 704 -8.53 6.82 14.38
CA ILE A 704 -8.91 7.54 13.16
C ILE A 704 -8.97 9.05 13.43
N LEU A 705 -9.67 9.48 14.48
CA LEU A 705 -9.78 10.90 14.85
C LEU A 705 -8.41 11.52 15.11
N VAL A 706 -7.56 10.85 15.88
CA VAL A 706 -6.18 11.25 16.16
C VAL A 706 -5.37 11.43 14.87
N SER A 707 -5.48 10.48 13.94
CA SER A 707 -4.81 10.54 12.64
C SER A 707 -5.29 11.74 11.82
N VAL A 708 -6.61 11.99 11.80
CA VAL A 708 -7.19 13.16 11.12
C VAL A 708 -6.68 14.47 11.72
N LEU A 709 -6.68 14.60 13.05
CA LEU A 709 -6.23 15.81 13.74
C LEU A 709 -4.75 16.10 13.57
N LEU A 710 -3.92 15.06 13.47
CA LEU A 710 -2.49 15.17 13.21
C LEU A 710 -2.20 15.67 11.77
N LEU A 711 -2.97 15.18 10.79
CA LEU A 711 -2.75 15.46 9.37
C LEU A 711 -3.45 16.72 8.86
N ALA A 712 -4.60 17.08 9.44
CA ALA A 712 -5.43 18.17 8.93
C ALA A 712 -4.71 19.53 8.90
N PRO A 713 -4.00 19.98 9.96
CA PRO A 713 -3.28 21.26 9.93
C PRO A 713 -2.17 21.33 8.87
N PRO A 714 -1.20 20.39 8.78
CA PRO A 714 -0.19 20.46 7.74
C PRO A 714 -0.79 20.28 6.34
N ALA A 715 -1.80 19.41 6.14
CA ALA A 715 -2.46 19.25 4.85
C ALA A 715 -3.15 20.54 4.38
N PHE A 716 -3.88 21.21 5.27
CA PHE A 716 -4.46 22.52 4.99
C PHE A 716 -3.40 23.52 4.55
N CYS A 717 -2.25 23.55 5.23
CA CYS A 717 -1.16 24.44 4.87
C CYS A 717 -0.50 24.09 3.53
N MET A 718 -0.27 22.81 3.26
CA MET A 718 0.33 22.33 2.01
C MET A 718 -0.55 22.65 0.80
N GLY A 719 -1.86 22.45 0.91
CA GLY A 719 -2.82 22.72 -0.17
C GLY A 719 -2.87 24.16 -0.66
N MET A 720 -2.43 25.12 0.17
CA MET A 720 -2.32 26.53 -0.24
C MET A 720 -1.17 26.78 -1.24
N MET A 721 -0.09 26.00 -1.17
CA MET A 721 1.18 26.35 -1.81
C MET A 721 1.10 26.33 -3.34
N PHE A 722 0.37 25.38 -3.91
CA PHE A 722 0.25 25.26 -5.36
C PHE A 722 -0.53 26.45 -5.99
N PRO A 723 -1.76 26.79 -5.54
CA PRO A 723 -2.47 28.00 -6.00
C PRO A 723 -1.72 29.31 -5.75
N LEU A 724 -1.00 29.40 -4.62
CA LEU A 724 -0.17 30.57 -4.31
C LEU A 724 0.93 30.76 -5.36
N GLY A 725 1.62 29.68 -5.74
CA GLY A 725 2.60 29.72 -6.83
C GLY A 725 1.98 30.14 -8.16
N LEU A 726 0.85 29.54 -8.54
CA LEU A 726 0.14 29.93 -9.77
C LEU A 726 -0.23 31.41 -9.77
N SER A 727 -0.64 31.97 -8.63
CA SER A 727 -0.99 33.40 -8.52
C SER A 727 0.21 34.34 -8.78
N ILE A 728 1.42 33.93 -8.39
CA ILE A 728 2.65 34.71 -8.53
C ILE A 728 3.19 34.63 -9.97
N TRP A 729 3.26 33.42 -10.53
CA TRP A 729 3.85 33.20 -11.86
C TRP A 729 2.85 33.25 -13.01
N ARG A 730 1.59 33.66 -12.75
CA ARG A 730 0.55 33.85 -13.77
C ARG A 730 0.96 34.76 -14.92
N ARG A 731 1.89 35.70 -14.72
CA ARG A 731 2.43 36.55 -15.81
C ARG A 731 3.02 35.73 -16.97
N TYR A 732 3.37 34.47 -16.74
CA TYR A 732 3.79 33.51 -17.76
C TYR A 732 2.67 32.51 -18.08
N GLN A 733 1.48 32.98 -18.49
CA GLN A 733 0.29 32.13 -18.73
C GLN A 733 0.56 30.93 -19.67
N GLY A 734 1.42 31.12 -20.68
CA GLY A 734 1.81 30.05 -21.60
C GLY A 734 2.62 28.92 -20.96
N LEU A 735 3.28 29.17 -19.81
CA LEU A 735 4.12 28.20 -19.09
C LEU A 735 3.39 27.49 -17.94
N LEU A 736 2.17 27.88 -17.59
CA LEU A 736 1.43 27.26 -16.49
C LEU A 736 1.24 25.74 -16.67
N PRO A 737 0.92 25.21 -17.87
CA PRO A 737 0.88 23.76 -18.07
C PRO A 737 2.23 23.08 -17.84
N PHE A 738 3.34 23.74 -18.16
CA PHE A 738 4.69 23.23 -17.91
C PHE A 738 5.03 23.21 -16.40
N PHE A 739 4.60 24.22 -15.65
CA PHE A 739 4.75 24.23 -14.18
C PHE A 739 3.91 23.13 -13.51
N TRP A 740 2.67 22.92 -13.98
CA TRP A 740 1.83 21.80 -13.55
C TRP A 740 2.49 20.44 -13.85
N SER A 741 3.05 20.28 -15.04
CA SER A 741 3.84 19.10 -15.40
C SER A 741 5.06 18.89 -14.51
N THR A 742 5.76 19.97 -14.15
CA THR A 742 6.95 19.91 -13.28
C THR A 742 6.59 19.38 -11.89
N ASN A 743 5.46 19.83 -11.34
CA ASN A 743 4.89 19.29 -10.11
C ASN A 743 4.56 17.79 -10.27
N GLY A 744 3.80 17.42 -11.31
CA GLY A 744 3.39 16.03 -11.51
C GLY A 744 4.55 15.04 -11.67
N ILE A 745 5.61 15.41 -12.39
CA ILE A 745 6.74 14.49 -12.62
C ILE A 745 7.67 14.36 -11.42
N THR A 746 7.81 15.42 -10.62
CA THR A 746 8.55 15.33 -9.35
C THR A 746 7.75 14.60 -8.29
N SER A 747 6.42 14.68 -8.30
CA SER A 747 5.54 13.80 -7.53
C SER A 747 5.69 12.33 -7.94
N MET A 748 5.76 12.03 -9.23
CA MET A 748 6.08 10.68 -9.72
C MET A 748 7.43 10.19 -9.18
N LEU A 749 8.49 11.00 -9.31
CA LEU A 749 9.82 10.64 -8.80
C LEU A 749 9.79 10.41 -7.27
N ALA A 750 9.15 11.30 -6.53
CA ALA A 750 9.00 11.20 -5.08
C ALA A 750 8.16 10.00 -4.66
N SER A 751 7.21 9.54 -5.50
CA SER A 751 6.48 8.30 -5.21
C SER A 751 7.42 7.10 -5.13
N VAL A 752 8.34 6.97 -6.09
CA VAL A 752 9.35 5.91 -6.16
C VAL A 752 10.43 6.07 -5.10
N LEU A 753 10.96 7.28 -4.95
CA LEU A 753 12.00 7.54 -3.96
C LEU A 753 11.49 7.45 -2.53
N GLY A 754 10.25 7.87 -2.25
CA GLY A 754 9.70 7.86 -0.89
C GLY A 754 9.70 6.47 -0.27
N MET A 755 9.31 5.45 -1.04
CA MET A 755 9.35 4.05 -0.60
C MET A 755 10.79 3.58 -0.34
N ALA A 756 11.69 3.79 -1.31
CA ALA A 756 13.10 3.41 -1.20
C ALA A 756 13.80 4.09 -0.01
N LEU A 757 13.52 5.37 0.21
CA LEU A 757 14.05 6.15 1.33
C LEU A 757 13.50 5.65 2.66
N SER A 758 12.22 5.27 2.74
CA SER A 758 11.65 4.75 3.99
C SER A 758 12.23 3.38 4.36
N ILE A 759 12.51 2.50 3.40
CA ILE A 759 13.19 1.21 3.64
C ILE A 759 14.58 1.43 4.24
N GLU A 760 15.39 2.29 3.62
CA GLU A 760 16.79 2.50 4.03
C GLU A 760 16.91 3.37 5.28
N CYS A 761 16.18 4.49 5.31
CA CYS A 761 16.37 5.55 6.30
C CYS A 761 15.31 5.57 7.40
N GLY A 762 14.20 4.84 7.25
CA GLY A 762 13.03 4.91 8.12
C GLY A 762 12.04 6.02 7.74
N ILE A 763 10.79 5.84 8.16
CA ILE A 763 9.66 6.69 7.79
C ILE A 763 9.84 8.14 8.30
N ALA A 764 10.37 8.32 9.51
CA ALA A 764 10.62 9.64 10.09
C ALA A 764 11.54 10.52 9.22
N ARG A 765 12.60 9.93 8.66
CA ARG A 765 13.59 10.65 7.86
C ARG A 765 13.04 11.01 6.48
N THR A 766 12.24 10.12 5.89
CA THR A 766 11.50 10.41 4.64
C THR A 766 10.55 11.59 4.83
N TYR A 767 9.81 11.63 5.95
CA TYR A 767 8.95 12.78 6.29
C TYR A 767 9.75 14.07 6.43
N ALA A 768 10.88 14.04 7.14
CA ALA A 768 11.76 15.20 7.32
C ALA A 768 12.31 15.73 5.98
N LEU A 769 12.66 14.85 5.04
CA LEU A 769 13.08 15.25 3.69
C LEU A 769 11.95 15.98 2.94
N GLY A 770 10.72 15.48 3.04
CA GLY A 770 9.55 16.16 2.48
C GLY A 770 9.31 17.54 3.11
N ALA A 771 9.51 17.69 4.43
CA ALA A 771 9.44 18.97 5.11
C ALA A 771 10.54 19.95 4.64
N CYS A 772 11.76 19.46 4.36
CA CYS A 772 12.84 20.26 3.77
C CYS A 772 12.46 20.82 2.40
N CYS A 773 11.72 20.09 1.57
CA CYS A 773 11.21 20.61 0.30
C CYS A 773 10.30 21.83 0.52
N TYR A 774 9.46 21.82 1.56
CA TYR A 774 8.62 22.98 1.89
C TYR A 774 9.39 24.16 2.48
N VAL A 775 10.55 23.93 3.10
CA VAL A 775 11.50 25.00 3.47
C VAL A 775 12.05 25.69 2.22
N ILE A 776 12.35 24.93 1.16
CA ILE A 776 12.76 25.50 -0.14
C ILE A 776 11.61 26.32 -0.74
N CYS A 777 10.39 25.81 -0.73
CA CYS A 777 9.21 26.55 -1.19
C CYS A 777 9.02 27.87 -0.42
N ALA A 778 9.17 27.83 0.91
CA ALA A 778 9.09 28.98 1.79
C ALA A 778 10.12 30.05 1.42
N ALA A 779 11.39 29.67 1.26
CA ALA A 779 12.47 30.57 0.89
C ALA A 779 12.21 31.25 -0.47
N ILE A 780 11.77 30.48 -1.47
CA ILE A 780 11.45 31.00 -2.81
C ILE A 780 10.26 31.97 -2.75
N MET A 781 9.21 31.65 -1.99
CA MET A 781 8.03 32.52 -1.86
C MET A 781 8.36 33.85 -1.20
N ILE A 782 9.18 33.84 -0.15
CA ILE A 782 9.62 35.06 0.52
C ILE A 782 10.46 35.90 -0.44
N ALA A 783 11.42 35.30 -1.16
CA ALA A 783 12.24 36.01 -2.14
C ALA A 783 11.40 36.60 -3.29
N ALA A 784 10.47 35.83 -3.85
CA ALA A 784 9.59 36.27 -4.93
C ALA A 784 8.64 37.39 -4.50
N SER A 785 8.13 37.35 -3.26
CA SER A 785 7.26 38.41 -2.73
C SER A 785 7.98 39.75 -2.53
N ARG A 786 9.28 39.72 -2.21
CA ARG A 786 10.11 40.93 -2.10
C ARG A 786 10.41 41.58 -3.45
N LEU A 787 10.54 40.75 -4.50
CA LEU A 787 10.72 41.22 -5.88
C LEU A 787 9.42 41.78 -6.51
N ALA A 788 8.26 41.54 -5.89
CA ALA A 788 6.93 41.88 -6.44
C ALA A 788 6.35 43.23 -5.97
N ASN A 789 7.12 44.11 -5.31
CA ASN A 789 6.62 45.43 -4.90
C ASN A 789 6.36 46.39 -6.09
N PRO A 790 5.41 47.33 -5.96
CA PRO A 790 4.37 47.55 -6.98
C PRO A 790 4.72 48.69 -7.94
N ILE A 791 4.76 48.39 -9.24
CA ILE A 791 4.50 49.42 -10.26
C ILE A 791 2.98 49.43 -10.48
N ALA A 792 2.37 50.51 -10.00
CA ALA A 792 1.05 51.06 -10.32
C ALA A 792 -0.12 50.06 -10.51
N ARG A 793 -1.05 50.05 -9.55
CA ARG A 793 -2.45 49.73 -9.86
C ARG A 793 -3.12 50.99 -10.42
N PRO A 794 -3.92 50.92 -11.49
CA PRO A 794 -4.87 51.97 -11.79
C PRO A 794 -5.94 52.07 -10.70
#